data_AF-A0A9X2ZNB5-F1
#
_entry.id   AF-A0A9X2ZNB5-F1
#
_cell.length_a   1.000
_cell.length_b   1.000
_cell.length_c   1.000
_cell.angle_alpha   90.00
_cell.angle_beta   90.00
_cell.angle_gamma   90.00
#
_symmetry.space_group_name_H-M   'P 1'
#
loop_
_entity.id
_entity.type
_entity.pdbx_description
1 polymer ?
#
loop_
_entity_poly.entity_id
_entity_poly.type
_entity_poly.pdbx_seq_one_letter_code
_entity_poly.pdbx_strand_id
1 'polypeptide(L)'
;MKKLYTKRLLYFFLLLTSSYSWSQTLINYWSFNNPASVATITTPNIALIAGTNITAIAGGTSFIEFNGGTGQNFDLLNLNSRNSDASGTHLRFSNPIGGALIFALPTTGYKEIIVKFATRRSAQGAGTQNWFYTLDGNTYTSFIPVTPNNGDPGLATLDFTAITGANNNPNFKVKVEFVLGPGGTGGNNRFDNFTTEGTPNGGGDTNAPVATILPANASTAISTTVNPTITFNESIRLINDNSIDNTNVAALLELRLNNATGALVPFTTTVNDKIITIVPAQILANNQAYYLVLLPNTIEDLSNNAITTIQSSTFTTASPTVSFASNFVTVNENAGNLNFVINLGSPIIGSVDLVVKGAPFSTADANDFTLSTQTLHFSNSSALTQTITIPIIDDNLEEQQAEYFVLSLENPVGFAITGTPTATIYIKDNDRLAPVPNKEIELNYIGSFDPSGSNTSTCEIVVHDKDSQRLFTTSAVAGFLDVINFSDPTAPKVIKSIDMNVYGGVTSVAVKNGIVAVASPNTNEALNGSVVFFDTDGVFQKQVTVGALPDMITFSPDGKKVMTANEGQPNLDYTVDPEGSVSIIDISGGIAALNQSNVATLLFTAYNTQEAALIASGVRKLKLTSTLSQDLEPEYVTINSDSKKAWVTLQENNAIAEIDLTNNTITDIWALGTKDISIPGNGFDVSDNNGEVLIANWPMKAFYLPDGVANYTVGANTYLVTANEGDEKEYTGFVERTTVSATNLDPAIFPNAAVLKQTYNLGRFRTTNLNGNLDGDADFEEINCLGARSFSIFNATTKQIVFDSGDDFEMYTAANLPLLFNADHENNTAKTRSRAKGPEPEGITTAKIGSETFAFISLERVGGVMVYNVTDPNNAKFVEYKNSRSTSAYAGDHGPEGITYIAPENSPTGKGYILVANEISGTITIFEVNAKSLSAPDFVSDNTPTFVLFPNPSQKGIVYFNRTADVQVFDINGKNVLTTKNAQTINTTQFSTGIYFVKTSEGIVKKMIVK
;
A
#
# COMPACT_ATOMS: atom_id res chain seq x y z
N MET A 1 -15.85 -50.15 16.17
CA MET A 1 -15.53 -51.58 16.47
C MET A 1 -15.86 -52.45 15.25
N LYS A 2 -15.45 -53.73 15.29
CA LYS A 2 -15.77 -54.89 14.42
C LYS A 2 -17.25 -54.96 13.94
N LYS A 3 -17.68 -55.70 12.88
CA LYS A 3 -17.06 -56.39 11.71
C LYS A 3 -18.18 -56.92 10.76
N LEU A 4 -17.88 -57.07 9.46
CA LEU A 4 -18.41 -58.01 8.43
C LEU A 4 -19.92 -58.34 8.26
N TYR A 5 -20.40 -58.11 7.03
CA TYR A 5 -21.00 -59.06 6.06
C TYR A 5 -21.62 -60.42 6.52
N THR A 6 -22.77 -60.78 5.92
CA THR A 6 -22.84 -61.86 4.89
C THR A 6 -24.15 -61.88 4.07
N LYS A 7 -24.11 -62.41 2.84
CA LYS A 7 -25.26 -62.69 1.96
C LYS A 7 -25.70 -64.17 2.05
N ARG A 8 -26.95 -64.48 1.71
CA ARG A 8 -27.36 -65.73 1.01
C ARG A 8 -28.60 -65.50 0.12
N LEU A 9 -28.97 -66.48 -0.70
CA LEU A 9 -29.71 -66.32 -1.97
C LEU A 9 -30.73 -67.46 -2.22
N LEU A 10 -31.51 -67.36 -3.32
CA LEU A 10 -32.61 -68.23 -3.84
C LEU A 10 -33.99 -67.89 -3.22
N TYR A 11 -35.00 -67.43 -3.99
CA TYR A 11 -35.82 -68.09 -5.05
C TYR A 11 -36.73 -69.19 -4.44
N PHE A 12 -38.05 -69.32 -4.69
CA PHE A 12 -38.97 -68.92 -5.79
C PHE A 12 -40.44 -68.92 -5.22
N PHE A 13 -41.56 -68.40 -5.79
CA PHE A 13 -41.87 -67.65 -7.03
C PHE A 13 -43.30 -66.99 -6.98
N LEU A 14 -43.62 -66.15 -7.98
CA LEU A 14 -44.95 -65.80 -8.57
C LEU A 14 -46.20 -65.46 -7.70
N LEU A 15 -46.59 -64.18 -7.69
CA LEU A 15 -47.92 -63.70 -8.15
C LEU A 15 -47.94 -62.15 -8.20
N LEU A 16 -47.87 -61.58 -9.40
CA LEU A 16 -47.86 -60.13 -9.64
C LEU A 16 -48.93 -59.76 -10.67
N THR A 17 -50.00 -59.10 -10.23
CA THR A 17 -50.96 -58.43 -11.12
C THR A 17 -50.41 -57.05 -11.49
N SER A 18 -49.80 -56.94 -12.66
CA SER A 18 -49.20 -55.69 -13.15
C SER A 18 -50.28 -54.68 -13.57
N SER A 19 -50.63 -53.76 -12.67
CA SER A 19 -51.29 -52.51 -13.06
C SER A 19 -50.28 -51.61 -13.80
N TYR A 20 -50.37 -51.56 -15.13
CA TYR A 20 -49.56 -50.65 -15.95
C TYR A 20 -49.94 -49.19 -15.67
N SER A 21 -49.17 -48.50 -14.84
CA SER A 21 -49.13 -47.04 -14.84
C SER A 21 -48.31 -46.58 -16.05
N TRP A 22 -48.97 -46.01 -17.06
CA TRP A 22 -48.26 -45.33 -18.15
C TRP A 22 -47.53 -44.11 -17.58
N SER A 23 -46.35 -43.80 -18.13
CA SER A 23 -45.61 -42.60 -17.72
C SER A 23 -46.37 -41.37 -18.21
N GLN A 24 -46.78 -40.51 -17.30
CA GLN A 24 -47.32 -39.19 -17.64
C GLN A 24 -46.19 -38.31 -18.20
N THR A 25 -46.47 -37.58 -19.27
CA THR A 25 -45.57 -36.59 -19.86
C THR A 25 -45.65 -35.29 -19.07
N LEU A 26 -44.51 -34.63 -18.87
CA LEU A 26 -44.43 -33.31 -18.26
C LEU A 26 -44.84 -32.23 -19.27
N ILE A 27 -46.07 -31.73 -19.14
CA ILE A 27 -46.67 -30.75 -20.07
C ILE A 27 -46.15 -29.34 -19.78
N ASN A 28 -46.12 -28.95 -18.50
CA ASN A 28 -45.68 -27.63 -18.05
C ASN A 28 -44.81 -27.76 -16.79
N TYR A 29 -43.81 -26.89 -16.63
CA TYR A 29 -42.92 -26.84 -15.46
C TYR A 29 -42.44 -25.42 -15.15
N TRP A 30 -42.45 -25.04 -13.88
CA TRP A 30 -41.74 -23.89 -13.32
C TRP A 30 -40.87 -24.35 -12.15
N SER A 31 -39.55 -24.17 -12.23
CA SER A 31 -38.64 -24.24 -11.08
C SER A 31 -38.44 -22.88 -10.40
N PHE A 32 -39.02 -21.81 -10.94
CA PHE A 32 -38.98 -20.44 -10.41
C PHE A 32 -37.58 -19.83 -10.18
N ASN A 33 -36.52 -20.56 -10.51
CA ASN A 33 -35.11 -20.24 -10.27
C ASN A 33 -34.56 -18.98 -10.96
N ASN A 34 -35.39 -18.18 -11.65
CA ASN A 34 -35.03 -16.92 -12.30
C ASN A 34 -35.76 -15.70 -11.68
N PRO A 35 -35.27 -15.17 -10.55
CA PRO A 35 -35.88 -14.05 -9.81
C PRO A 35 -35.51 -12.66 -10.38
N ALA A 36 -35.23 -12.54 -11.68
CA ALA A 36 -34.85 -11.24 -12.27
C ALA A 36 -36.01 -10.22 -12.34
N SER A 37 -37.25 -10.69 -12.48
CA SER A 37 -38.46 -9.87 -12.58
C SER A 37 -39.73 -10.69 -12.32
N VAL A 38 -40.89 -10.03 -12.14
CA VAL A 38 -42.20 -10.73 -12.11
C VAL A 38 -42.43 -11.50 -13.42
N ALA A 39 -42.03 -10.95 -14.57
CA ALA A 39 -42.20 -11.60 -15.87
C ALA A 39 -41.34 -12.88 -15.98
N THR A 40 -40.07 -12.84 -15.58
CA THR A 40 -39.19 -14.02 -15.65
C THR A 40 -39.59 -15.10 -14.65
N ILE A 41 -39.95 -14.76 -13.40
CA ILE A 41 -40.35 -15.76 -12.42
C ILE A 41 -41.72 -16.39 -12.74
N THR A 42 -42.59 -15.70 -13.48
CA THR A 42 -43.88 -16.28 -13.95
C THR A 42 -43.78 -16.99 -15.29
N THR A 43 -42.64 -16.92 -15.98
CA THR A 43 -42.39 -17.63 -17.24
C THR A 43 -42.01 -19.10 -16.95
N PRO A 44 -42.65 -20.09 -17.62
CA PRO A 44 -42.33 -21.50 -17.41
C PRO A 44 -40.95 -21.89 -17.96
N ASN A 45 -40.29 -22.83 -17.28
CA ASN A 45 -39.10 -23.54 -17.77
C ASN A 45 -39.46 -24.53 -18.88
N ILE A 46 -40.66 -25.13 -18.82
CA ILE A 46 -41.25 -25.96 -19.89
C ILE A 46 -42.70 -25.54 -20.08
N ALA A 47 -43.10 -25.31 -21.32
CA ALA A 47 -44.50 -25.29 -21.74
C ALA A 47 -44.63 -25.98 -23.10
N LEU A 48 -45.08 -27.24 -23.11
CA LEU A 48 -45.28 -28.01 -24.35
C LEU A 48 -46.51 -27.55 -25.15
N ILE A 49 -47.33 -26.67 -24.58
CA ILE A 49 -48.53 -26.13 -25.22
C ILE A 49 -48.55 -24.61 -25.05
N ALA A 50 -48.80 -23.89 -26.16
CA ALA A 50 -48.86 -22.44 -26.17
C ALA A 50 -50.04 -21.92 -25.33
N GLY A 51 -49.82 -20.80 -24.61
CA GLY A 51 -50.80 -20.17 -23.73
C GLY A 51 -50.60 -20.43 -22.24
N THR A 52 -49.72 -21.36 -21.86
CA THR A 52 -49.29 -21.59 -20.48
C THR A 52 -48.72 -20.32 -19.84
N ASN A 53 -49.29 -19.86 -18.72
CA ASN A 53 -48.82 -18.68 -17.98
C ASN A 53 -49.33 -18.67 -16.52
N ILE A 54 -48.77 -17.78 -15.69
CA ILE A 54 -49.29 -17.45 -14.36
C ILE A 54 -49.73 -15.98 -14.34
N THR A 55 -50.97 -15.72 -13.93
CA THR A 55 -51.52 -14.37 -13.74
C THR A 55 -51.94 -14.18 -12.28
N ALA A 56 -51.48 -13.10 -11.65
CA ALA A 56 -51.95 -12.70 -10.33
C ALA A 56 -53.21 -11.82 -10.42
N ILE A 57 -54.22 -12.11 -9.59
CA ILE A 57 -55.32 -11.19 -9.30
C ILE A 57 -54.97 -10.47 -8.00
N ALA A 58 -54.86 -9.14 -8.06
CA ALA A 58 -54.63 -8.31 -6.89
C ALA A 58 -55.89 -8.23 -6.01
N GLY A 59 -55.72 -8.43 -4.71
CA GLY A 59 -56.73 -8.15 -3.69
C GLY A 59 -56.07 -7.74 -2.37
N GLY A 60 -56.61 -6.71 -1.71
CA GLY A 60 -55.94 -6.11 -0.57
C GLY A 60 -54.55 -5.57 -0.94
N THR A 61 -53.51 -6.09 -0.29
CA THR A 61 -52.09 -5.76 -0.53
C THR A 61 -51.30 -6.92 -1.16
N SER A 62 -51.97 -7.84 -1.86
CA SER A 62 -51.36 -9.04 -2.43
C SER A 62 -50.45 -8.75 -3.64
N PHE A 63 -49.24 -9.31 -3.70
CA PHE A 63 -48.37 -9.20 -4.87
C PHE A 63 -47.39 -10.38 -5.02
N ILE A 64 -46.85 -10.58 -6.23
CA ILE A 64 -45.73 -11.49 -6.48
C ILE A 64 -44.43 -10.78 -6.11
N GLU A 65 -43.72 -11.30 -5.11
CA GLU A 65 -42.48 -10.72 -4.58
C GLU A 65 -41.27 -11.51 -5.10
N PHE A 66 -40.86 -11.17 -6.33
CA PHE A 66 -39.92 -11.94 -7.15
C PHE A 66 -38.46 -11.94 -6.64
N ASN A 67 -37.97 -10.80 -6.13
CA ASN A 67 -36.63 -10.70 -5.55
C ASN A 67 -36.64 -11.06 -4.06
N GLY A 68 -35.56 -11.65 -3.53
CA GLY A 68 -35.34 -11.76 -2.07
C GLY A 68 -35.63 -13.12 -1.43
N GLY A 69 -35.07 -14.21 -1.95
CA GLY A 69 -35.02 -15.48 -1.21
C GLY A 69 -34.24 -16.59 -1.89
N THR A 70 -33.27 -17.16 -1.19
CA THR A 70 -32.63 -18.46 -1.49
C THR A 70 -32.91 -19.43 -0.34
N GLY A 71 -32.88 -20.73 -0.60
CA GLY A 71 -32.80 -21.75 0.45
C GLY A 71 -33.89 -21.71 1.53
N GLN A 72 -35.15 -21.45 1.16
CA GLN A 72 -36.29 -21.47 2.10
C GLN A 72 -36.78 -22.90 2.37
N ASN A 73 -35.86 -23.81 2.71
CA ASN A 73 -36.05 -25.22 2.98
C ASN A 73 -36.54 -26.06 1.76
N PHE A 74 -36.71 -25.45 0.59
CA PHE A 74 -36.99 -26.16 -0.67
C PHE A 74 -35.77 -26.97 -1.14
N ASP A 75 -34.58 -26.48 -0.84
CA ASP A 75 -33.27 -27.09 -1.05
C ASP A 75 -33.05 -28.41 -0.28
N LEU A 76 -33.66 -28.58 0.90
CA LEU A 76 -33.44 -29.76 1.75
C LEU A 76 -33.91 -31.07 1.10
N LEU A 77 -34.92 -31.01 0.22
CA LEU A 77 -35.53 -32.17 -0.43
C LEU A 77 -35.80 -31.98 -1.93
N ASN A 78 -35.64 -30.76 -2.46
CA ASN A 78 -35.91 -30.34 -3.84
C ASN A 78 -37.20 -30.95 -4.43
N LEU A 79 -38.28 -30.93 -3.62
CA LEU A 79 -39.49 -31.71 -3.91
C LEU A 79 -40.10 -31.32 -5.26
N ASN A 80 -40.45 -32.35 -6.03
CA ASN A 80 -41.04 -32.25 -7.37
C ASN A 80 -40.16 -31.58 -8.46
N SER A 81 -38.86 -31.40 -8.26
CA SER A 81 -37.99 -30.90 -9.33
C SER A 81 -38.00 -31.80 -10.57
N ARG A 82 -37.64 -31.22 -11.70
CA ARG A 82 -37.52 -31.86 -13.02
C ARG A 82 -36.22 -31.38 -13.68
N ASN A 83 -35.84 -32.00 -14.79
CA ASN A 83 -34.64 -31.68 -15.60
C ASN A 83 -33.28 -31.73 -14.87
N SER A 84 -33.22 -32.25 -13.64
CA SER A 84 -32.09 -32.12 -12.72
C SER A 84 -31.80 -30.67 -12.29
N ASP A 85 -32.80 -29.78 -12.35
CA ASP A 85 -32.70 -28.40 -11.85
C ASP A 85 -32.23 -28.40 -10.39
N ALA A 86 -31.12 -27.70 -10.14
CA ALA A 86 -30.65 -27.44 -8.79
C ALA A 86 -31.68 -26.59 -8.02
N SER A 87 -31.78 -26.83 -6.72
CA SER A 87 -32.59 -26.01 -5.83
C SER A 87 -32.04 -24.59 -5.72
N GLY A 88 -32.88 -23.56 -5.87
CA GLY A 88 -32.48 -22.16 -5.73
C GLY A 88 -33.53 -21.29 -5.03
N THR A 89 -34.54 -20.86 -5.78
CA THR A 89 -35.60 -19.95 -5.32
C THR A 89 -36.99 -20.39 -5.79
N HIS A 90 -38.03 -19.74 -5.26
CA HIS A 90 -39.43 -20.19 -5.32
C HIS A 90 -40.35 -19.01 -5.64
N LEU A 91 -41.51 -19.27 -6.24
CA LEU A 91 -42.54 -18.25 -6.38
C LEU A 91 -43.07 -17.85 -4.99
N ARG A 92 -43.06 -16.55 -4.71
CA ARG A 92 -43.59 -15.98 -3.48
C ARG A 92 -44.78 -15.06 -3.78
N PHE A 93 -45.93 -15.39 -3.20
CA PHE A 93 -47.11 -14.52 -3.19
C PHE A 93 -47.32 -13.98 -1.78
N SER A 94 -47.04 -12.69 -1.62
CA SER A 94 -46.99 -11.97 -0.34
C SER A 94 -48.32 -11.27 -0.06
N ASN A 95 -48.74 -11.27 1.21
CA ASN A 95 -50.04 -10.79 1.70
C ASN A 95 -51.24 -11.33 0.91
N PRO A 96 -51.40 -12.66 0.76
CA PRO A 96 -52.24 -13.25 -0.29
C PRO A 96 -53.76 -13.24 0.01
N ILE A 97 -54.19 -12.78 1.20
CA ILE A 97 -55.61 -12.78 1.60
C ILE A 97 -56.42 -11.84 0.71
N GLY A 98 -57.42 -12.38 0.02
CA GLY A 98 -58.26 -11.64 -0.94
C GLY A 98 -57.68 -11.53 -2.35
N GLY A 99 -56.39 -11.79 -2.53
CA GLY A 99 -55.77 -12.00 -3.84
C GLY A 99 -55.87 -13.45 -4.31
N ALA A 100 -55.46 -13.71 -5.55
CA ALA A 100 -55.44 -15.05 -6.14
C ALA A 100 -54.31 -15.21 -7.17
N LEU A 101 -53.90 -16.45 -7.42
CA LEU A 101 -53.08 -16.81 -8.59
C LEU A 101 -53.91 -17.70 -9.54
N ILE A 102 -53.92 -17.37 -10.82
CA ILE A 102 -54.42 -18.23 -11.90
C ILE A 102 -53.22 -18.80 -12.64
N PHE A 103 -53.19 -20.12 -12.77
CA PHE A 103 -52.27 -20.84 -13.64
C PHE A 103 -53.08 -21.29 -14.86
N ALA A 104 -52.79 -20.71 -16.03
CA ALA A 104 -53.32 -21.19 -17.30
C ALA A 104 -52.49 -22.41 -17.71
N LEU A 105 -53.15 -23.57 -17.82
CA LEU A 105 -52.51 -24.87 -17.98
C LEU A 105 -53.23 -25.64 -19.10
N PRO A 106 -53.16 -25.19 -20.36
CA PRO A 106 -53.80 -25.91 -21.47
C PRO A 106 -53.30 -27.36 -21.54
N THR A 107 -54.18 -28.28 -21.92
CA THR A 107 -53.94 -29.74 -21.91
C THR A 107 -54.21 -30.41 -23.27
N THR A 108 -54.37 -29.62 -24.33
CA THR A 108 -54.50 -30.07 -25.72
C THR A 108 -53.46 -31.12 -26.08
N GLY A 109 -53.87 -32.29 -26.56
CA GLY A 109 -52.99 -33.42 -26.86
C GLY A 109 -52.73 -34.37 -25.69
N TYR A 110 -53.25 -34.13 -24.48
CA TYR A 110 -53.02 -34.95 -23.28
C TYR A 110 -54.31 -35.30 -22.54
N LYS A 111 -54.24 -36.31 -21.68
CA LYS A 111 -55.33 -36.79 -20.81
C LYS A 111 -54.76 -37.25 -19.47
N GLU A 112 -55.62 -37.66 -18.54
CA GLU A 112 -55.20 -38.20 -17.23
C GLU A 112 -54.38 -37.15 -16.45
N ILE A 113 -54.88 -35.91 -16.43
CA ILE A 113 -54.13 -34.72 -16.00
C ILE A 113 -53.92 -34.69 -14.49
N ILE A 114 -52.68 -34.45 -14.05
CA ILE A 114 -52.32 -34.23 -12.64
C ILE A 114 -51.42 -33.00 -12.53
N VAL A 115 -51.64 -32.16 -11.52
CA VAL A 115 -50.78 -31.02 -11.17
C VAL A 115 -50.08 -31.29 -9.84
N LYS A 116 -48.78 -31.00 -9.75
CA LYS A 116 -47.96 -31.23 -8.53
C LYS A 116 -47.09 -30.01 -8.26
N PHE A 117 -46.86 -29.68 -6.99
CA PHE A 117 -45.97 -28.57 -6.60
C PHE A 117 -45.54 -28.71 -5.14
N ALA A 118 -44.35 -28.21 -4.81
CA ALA A 118 -43.93 -28.01 -3.43
C ALA A 118 -44.53 -26.70 -2.89
N THR A 119 -45.01 -26.68 -1.64
CA THR A 119 -45.55 -25.46 -1.03
C THR A 119 -45.31 -25.36 0.48
N ARG A 120 -45.10 -24.12 0.94
CA ARG A 120 -45.06 -23.72 2.36
C ARG A 120 -45.62 -22.32 2.55
N ARG A 121 -45.99 -21.97 3.78
CA ARG A 121 -46.28 -20.60 4.21
C ARG A 121 -45.23 -20.09 5.20
N SER A 122 -45.16 -18.78 5.40
CA SER A 122 -44.54 -18.22 6.62
C SER A 122 -45.53 -18.26 7.79
N ALA A 123 -45.03 -18.07 9.02
CA ALA A 123 -45.83 -18.15 10.25
C ALA A 123 -47.04 -17.20 10.29
N GLN A 124 -47.00 -16.11 9.53
CA GLN A 124 -48.10 -15.16 9.40
C GLN A 124 -48.99 -15.41 8.17
N GLY A 125 -48.46 -16.02 7.10
CA GLY A 125 -49.17 -16.16 5.82
C GLY A 125 -50.43 -17.02 5.90
N ALA A 126 -51.35 -16.83 4.95
CA ALA A 126 -52.62 -17.56 4.87
C ALA A 126 -52.49 -19.07 5.08
N GLY A 127 -53.39 -19.65 5.87
CA GLY A 127 -53.29 -21.02 6.38
C GLY A 127 -53.85 -22.10 5.46
N THR A 128 -54.71 -21.74 4.50
CA THR A 128 -55.29 -22.68 3.54
C THR A 128 -55.34 -22.05 2.15
N GLN A 129 -54.96 -22.87 1.17
CA GLN A 129 -55.05 -22.60 -0.27
C GLN A 129 -56.29 -23.32 -0.83
N ASN A 130 -57.34 -22.59 -1.16
CA ASN A 130 -58.52 -23.16 -1.81
C ASN A 130 -58.27 -23.22 -3.31
N TRP A 131 -58.17 -24.42 -3.87
CA TRP A 131 -57.99 -24.62 -5.31
C TRP A 131 -59.32 -24.78 -6.04
N PHE A 132 -59.38 -24.19 -7.22
CA PHE A 132 -60.48 -24.22 -8.18
C PHE A 132 -59.94 -24.59 -9.56
N TYR A 133 -60.77 -25.16 -10.42
CA TYR A 133 -60.45 -25.35 -11.85
C TYR A 133 -61.53 -24.73 -12.75
N THR A 134 -61.18 -24.49 -14.01
CA THR A 134 -62.12 -24.10 -15.07
C THR A 134 -61.88 -24.96 -16.30
N LEU A 135 -62.96 -25.30 -17.02
CA LEU A 135 -62.93 -26.08 -18.27
C LEU A 135 -63.30 -25.22 -19.49
N ASP A 136 -63.89 -24.04 -19.28
CA ASP A 136 -64.26 -23.04 -20.29
C ASP A 136 -63.33 -21.81 -20.27
N GLY A 137 -62.30 -21.82 -19.39
CA GLY A 137 -61.34 -20.75 -19.19
C GLY A 137 -61.83 -19.56 -18.36
N ASN A 138 -63.09 -19.57 -17.91
CA ASN A 138 -63.77 -18.41 -17.32
C ASN A 138 -64.52 -18.74 -16.02
N THR A 139 -65.30 -19.83 -16.02
CA THR A 139 -66.13 -20.27 -14.90
C THR A 139 -65.34 -21.21 -13.99
N TYR A 140 -65.11 -20.80 -12.74
CA TYR A 140 -64.31 -21.57 -11.77
C TYR A 140 -65.17 -22.42 -10.85
N THR A 141 -64.91 -23.73 -10.84
CA THR A 141 -65.50 -24.73 -9.95
C THR A 141 -64.53 -25.02 -8.81
N SER A 142 -65.02 -25.08 -7.55
CA SER A 142 -64.18 -25.41 -6.40
C SER A 142 -63.77 -26.88 -6.42
N PHE A 143 -62.54 -27.17 -5.97
CA PHE A 143 -61.93 -28.49 -6.11
C PHE A 143 -61.50 -29.09 -4.78
N ILE A 144 -60.41 -28.58 -4.19
CA ILE A 144 -59.82 -29.13 -2.95
C ILE A 144 -59.03 -28.05 -2.19
N PRO A 145 -59.09 -28.02 -0.84
CA PRO A 145 -58.18 -27.21 -0.05
C PRO A 145 -56.82 -27.90 0.12
N VAL A 146 -55.73 -27.14 0.03
CA VAL A 146 -54.37 -27.53 0.40
C VAL A 146 -53.95 -26.72 1.63
N THR A 147 -53.38 -27.39 2.64
CA THR A 147 -52.91 -26.73 3.88
C THR A 147 -51.38 -26.69 3.86
N PRO A 148 -50.74 -25.58 3.46
CA PRO A 148 -49.29 -25.49 3.37
C PRO A 148 -48.63 -25.44 4.76
N ASN A 149 -47.51 -26.17 4.90
CA ASN A 149 -46.73 -26.21 6.13
C ASN A 149 -46.19 -24.83 6.53
N ASN A 150 -46.18 -24.52 7.83
CA ASN A 150 -45.36 -23.46 8.41
C ASN A 150 -44.00 -24.04 8.85
N GLY A 151 -43.21 -24.46 7.88
CA GLY A 151 -41.99 -25.24 8.07
C GLY A 151 -41.47 -25.71 6.71
N ASP A 152 -40.90 -26.91 6.65
CA ASP A 152 -40.43 -27.50 5.40
C ASP A 152 -41.55 -27.66 4.36
N PRO A 153 -41.28 -27.44 3.06
CA PRO A 153 -42.26 -27.61 2.00
C PRO A 153 -42.91 -28.99 1.98
N GLY A 154 -44.23 -29.02 1.83
CA GLY A 154 -44.98 -30.23 1.52
C GLY A 154 -45.21 -30.36 0.01
N LEU A 155 -45.18 -31.59 -0.52
CA LEU A 155 -45.62 -31.87 -1.88
C LEU A 155 -47.16 -31.92 -1.93
N ALA A 156 -47.77 -31.00 -2.68
CA ALA A 156 -49.19 -31.03 -3.00
C ALA A 156 -49.42 -31.73 -4.35
N THR A 157 -50.59 -32.34 -4.51
CA THR A 157 -51.03 -32.97 -5.75
C THR A 157 -52.52 -32.67 -5.96
N LEU A 158 -52.87 -32.21 -7.16
CA LEU A 158 -54.23 -31.97 -7.63
C LEU A 158 -54.49 -32.93 -8.79
N ASP A 159 -55.27 -33.99 -8.54
CA ASP A 159 -55.53 -35.06 -9.49
C ASP A 159 -56.83 -34.81 -10.26
N PHE A 160 -56.72 -34.47 -11.54
CA PHE A 160 -57.85 -34.20 -12.43
C PHE A 160 -58.15 -35.38 -13.37
N THR A 161 -57.59 -36.57 -13.15
CA THR A 161 -57.81 -37.75 -14.01
C THR A 161 -59.29 -38.12 -14.15
N ALA A 162 -60.07 -37.95 -13.07
CA ALA A 162 -61.51 -38.18 -13.05
C ALA A 162 -62.33 -37.07 -13.73
N ILE A 163 -61.75 -35.89 -13.98
CA ILE A 163 -62.42 -34.75 -14.61
C ILE A 163 -62.24 -34.84 -16.13
N THR A 164 -63.11 -35.59 -16.81
CA THR A 164 -62.94 -35.91 -18.24
C THR A 164 -62.75 -34.67 -19.13
N GLY A 165 -63.39 -33.54 -18.80
CA GLY A 165 -63.26 -32.28 -19.53
C GLY A 165 -61.97 -31.49 -19.25
N ALA A 166 -61.11 -31.94 -18.35
CA ALA A 166 -59.74 -31.43 -18.20
C ALA A 166 -58.78 -32.08 -19.22
N ASN A 167 -59.16 -33.19 -19.87
CA ASN A 167 -58.40 -33.82 -20.94
C ASN A 167 -58.56 -33.05 -22.26
N ASN A 168 -57.47 -32.93 -23.03
CA ASN A 168 -57.44 -32.33 -24.37
C ASN A 168 -58.07 -30.93 -24.46
N ASN A 169 -57.86 -30.08 -23.45
CA ASN A 169 -58.59 -28.83 -23.28
C ASN A 169 -57.65 -27.60 -23.34
N PRO A 170 -57.74 -26.75 -24.40
CA PRO A 170 -56.94 -25.53 -24.51
C PRO A 170 -57.32 -24.43 -23.49
N ASN A 171 -58.47 -24.56 -22.82
CA ASN A 171 -59.00 -23.59 -21.88
C ASN A 171 -58.83 -24.01 -20.41
N PHE A 172 -58.15 -25.13 -20.12
CA PHE A 172 -57.95 -25.58 -18.74
C PHE A 172 -57.08 -24.60 -17.96
N LYS A 173 -57.56 -24.18 -16.78
CA LYS A 173 -56.82 -23.35 -15.83
C LYS A 173 -57.16 -23.79 -14.41
N VAL A 174 -56.21 -23.60 -13.49
CA VAL A 174 -56.46 -23.71 -12.05
C VAL A 174 -56.25 -22.37 -11.37
N LYS A 175 -56.99 -22.11 -10.30
CA LYS A 175 -56.89 -20.89 -9.50
C LYS A 175 -56.74 -21.26 -8.03
N VAL A 176 -55.85 -20.57 -7.32
CA VAL A 176 -55.74 -20.63 -5.87
C VAL A 176 -56.17 -19.32 -5.24
N GLU A 177 -57.07 -19.41 -4.27
CA GLU A 177 -57.49 -18.33 -3.37
C GLU A 177 -57.07 -18.67 -1.93
N PHE A 178 -56.86 -17.66 -1.09
CA PHE A 178 -56.18 -17.85 0.19
C PHE A 178 -57.07 -17.48 1.37
N VAL A 179 -57.21 -18.41 2.31
CA VAL A 179 -58.07 -18.26 3.50
C VAL A 179 -57.20 -18.10 4.76
N LEU A 180 -57.65 -17.20 5.64
CA LEU A 180 -57.02 -16.95 6.93
C LEU A 180 -57.05 -18.22 7.80
N GLY A 181 -55.89 -18.60 8.33
CA GLY A 181 -55.75 -19.67 9.31
C GLY A 181 -54.97 -19.17 10.54
N PRO A 182 -54.30 -20.04 11.30
CA PRO A 182 -53.48 -19.61 12.44
C PRO A 182 -52.32 -18.71 11.97
N GLY A 183 -52.45 -17.40 12.17
CA GLY A 183 -51.58 -16.34 11.64
C GLY A 183 -52.33 -15.01 11.52
N GLY A 184 -51.65 -13.97 11.06
CA GLY A 184 -52.25 -12.67 10.69
C GLY A 184 -52.76 -12.64 9.25
N THR A 185 -53.14 -11.45 8.77
CA THR A 185 -53.59 -11.23 7.38
C THR A 185 -52.47 -10.96 6.38
N GLY A 186 -51.26 -10.63 6.86
CA GLY A 186 -50.06 -10.46 6.04
C GLY A 186 -49.23 -11.74 5.93
N GLY A 187 -48.00 -11.63 5.42
CA GLY A 187 -47.11 -12.79 5.25
C GLY A 187 -47.44 -13.62 4.02
N ASN A 188 -46.68 -14.70 3.77
CA ASN A 188 -46.42 -15.15 2.40
C ASN A 188 -46.76 -16.63 2.21
N ASN A 189 -47.41 -16.94 1.09
CA ASN A 189 -47.51 -18.31 0.55
C ASN A 189 -46.45 -18.50 -0.54
N ARG A 190 -45.92 -19.72 -0.66
CA ARG A 190 -44.82 -20.05 -1.59
C ARG A 190 -45.14 -21.30 -2.40
N PHE A 191 -44.70 -21.30 -3.66
CA PHE A 191 -44.83 -22.41 -4.58
C PHE A 191 -43.48 -22.66 -5.24
N ASP A 192 -43.10 -23.91 -5.35
CA ASP A 192 -41.86 -24.31 -6.02
C ASP A 192 -42.07 -25.59 -6.84
N ASN A 193 -41.24 -25.78 -7.86
CA ASN A 193 -41.27 -26.94 -8.76
C ASN A 193 -42.69 -27.31 -9.21
N PHE A 194 -43.43 -26.33 -9.77
CA PHE A 194 -44.83 -26.52 -10.17
C PHE A 194 -44.90 -27.23 -11.51
N THR A 195 -45.56 -28.39 -11.57
CA THR A 195 -45.71 -29.21 -12.79
C THR A 195 -47.17 -29.44 -13.17
N THR A 196 -47.44 -29.51 -14.47
CA THR A 196 -48.62 -30.18 -15.05
C THR A 196 -48.14 -31.42 -15.79
N GLU A 197 -48.74 -32.57 -15.51
CA GLU A 197 -48.40 -33.85 -16.10
C GLU A 197 -49.67 -34.51 -16.67
N GLY A 198 -49.52 -35.31 -17.72
CA GLY A 198 -50.62 -36.05 -18.32
C GLY A 198 -50.15 -37.07 -19.35
N THR A 199 -50.90 -38.15 -19.51
CA THR A 199 -50.64 -39.19 -20.52
C THR A 199 -50.94 -38.61 -21.91
N PRO A 200 -50.05 -38.74 -22.92
CA PRO A 200 -50.34 -38.31 -24.29
C PRO A 200 -51.62 -38.93 -24.86
N ASN A 201 -52.44 -38.11 -25.51
CA ASN A 201 -53.71 -38.52 -26.10
C ASN A 201 -53.52 -39.03 -27.55
N GLY A 202 -52.56 -39.93 -27.75
CA GLY A 202 -52.34 -40.63 -29.02
C GLY A 202 -51.61 -39.82 -30.11
N GLY A 203 -50.38 -39.39 -29.81
CA GLY A 203 -49.41 -38.91 -30.81
C GLY A 203 -48.05 -39.56 -30.55
N GLY A 204 -47.31 -39.89 -31.62
CA GLY A 204 -45.91 -40.27 -31.51
C GLY A 204 -45.03 -39.06 -31.16
N ASP A 205 -43.82 -39.34 -30.69
CA ASP A 205 -42.79 -38.33 -30.51
C ASP A 205 -42.21 -37.88 -31.88
N THR A 206 -41.92 -36.59 -32.02
CA THR A 206 -41.63 -35.91 -33.29
C THR A 206 -40.40 -34.99 -33.23
N ASN A 207 -39.55 -35.11 -32.20
CA ASN A 207 -38.41 -34.22 -31.99
C ASN A 207 -37.10 -34.97 -32.24
N ALA A 208 -36.19 -34.40 -33.04
CA ALA A 208 -34.88 -35.00 -33.25
C ALA A 208 -33.99 -34.86 -32.00
N PRO A 209 -33.10 -35.84 -31.72
CA PRO A 209 -32.25 -35.81 -30.54
C PRO A 209 -31.33 -34.59 -30.50
N VAL A 210 -31.22 -33.97 -29.33
CA VAL A 210 -30.44 -32.74 -29.10
C VAL A 210 -29.00 -33.12 -28.73
N ALA A 211 -28.07 -32.83 -29.64
CA ALA A 211 -26.63 -33.04 -29.45
C ALA A 211 -25.97 -31.86 -28.73
N THR A 212 -25.38 -32.10 -27.56
CA THR A 212 -24.55 -31.13 -26.81
C THR A 212 -23.08 -31.47 -27.00
N ILE A 213 -22.32 -30.56 -27.63
CA ILE A 213 -20.89 -30.77 -27.94
C ILE A 213 -20.01 -30.02 -26.94
N LEU A 214 -19.02 -30.71 -26.37
CA LEU A 214 -17.96 -30.14 -25.53
C LEU A 214 -16.56 -30.46 -26.11
N PRO A 215 -15.60 -29.52 -26.16
CA PRO A 215 -15.71 -28.11 -25.76
C PRO A 215 -16.78 -27.35 -26.53
N ALA A 216 -17.41 -26.36 -25.87
CA ALA A 216 -18.47 -25.56 -26.46
C ALA A 216 -17.94 -24.66 -27.59
N ASN A 217 -18.81 -24.27 -28.52
CA ASN A 217 -18.39 -23.48 -29.68
C ASN A 217 -17.75 -22.15 -29.28
N ALA A 218 -16.66 -21.79 -29.95
CA ALA A 218 -15.75 -20.68 -29.66
C ALA A 218 -14.99 -20.74 -28.32
N SER A 219 -14.93 -21.90 -27.63
CA SER A 219 -14.09 -22.05 -26.43
C SER A 219 -12.60 -21.92 -26.78
N THR A 220 -11.85 -21.15 -25.99
CA THR A 220 -10.39 -20.99 -26.10
C THR A 220 -9.68 -21.60 -24.89
N ALA A 221 -8.33 -21.59 -24.89
CA ALA A 221 -7.48 -22.11 -23.81
C ALA A 221 -7.72 -23.61 -23.45
N ILE A 222 -8.25 -24.39 -24.38
CA ILE A 222 -8.56 -25.81 -24.14
C ILE A 222 -7.27 -26.64 -24.03
N SER A 223 -7.24 -27.63 -23.12
CA SER A 223 -6.09 -28.54 -23.02
C SER A 223 -5.86 -29.31 -24.33
N THR A 224 -4.61 -29.42 -24.75
CA THR A 224 -4.20 -30.25 -25.90
C THR A 224 -4.44 -31.76 -25.69
N THR A 225 -4.71 -32.18 -24.46
CA THR A 225 -5.09 -33.55 -24.09
C THR A 225 -6.62 -33.76 -23.96
N VAL A 226 -7.43 -32.79 -24.38
CA VAL A 226 -8.89 -32.93 -24.36
C VAL A 226 -9.35 -34.09 -25.24
N ASN A 227 -10.28 -34.89 -24.72
CA ASN A 227 -11.11 -35.80 -25.49
C ASN A 227 -12.49 -35.14 -25.64
N PRO A 228 -12.83 -34.54 -26.79
CA PRO A 228 -14.14 -33.92 -26.99
C PRO A 228 -15.29 -34.92 -26.81
N THR A 229 -16.46 -34.45 -26.42
CA THR A 229 -17.64 -35.29 -26.22
C THR A 229 -18.87 -34.72 -26.92
N ILE A 230 -19.75 -35.61 -27.38
CA ILE A 230 -21.10 -35.28 -27.83
C ILE A 230 -22.07 -36.09 -26.97
N THR A 231 -22.90 -35.38 -26.22
CA THR A 231 -23.92 -35.96 -25.33
C THR A 231 -25.31 -35.69 -25.87
N PHE A 232 -26.15 -36.72 -25.94
CA PHE A 232 -27.54 -36.61 -26.40
C PHE A 232 -28.51 -36.64 -25.20
N ASN A 233 -29.62 -35.92 -25.32
CA ASN A 233 -30.71 -35.95 -24.34
C ASN A 233 -31.39 -37.34 -24.26
N GLU A 234 -31.51 -38.03 -25.38
CA GLU A 234 -32.20 -39.33 -25.51
C GLU A 234 -31.38 -40.40 -26.23
N SER A 235 -31.91 -41.62 -26.28
CA SER A 235 -31.19 -42.79 -26.81
C SER A 235 -31.22 -42.80 -28.34
N ILE A 236 -30.04 -42.93 -28.92
CA ILE A 236 -29.78 -42.73 -30.35
C ILE A 236 -29.50 -44.03 -31.11
N ARG A 237 -29.81 -44.03 -32.40
CA ARG A 237 -29.48 -45.07 -33.37
C ARG A 237 -29.11 -44.47 -34.73
N LEU A 238 -28.64 -45.31 -35.65
CA LEU A 238 -28.41 -44.91 -37.04
C LEU A 238 -29.75 -44.75 -37.76
N ILE A 239 -29.80 -43.89 -38.79
CA ILE A 239 -30.97 -43.60 -39.66
C ILE A 239 -31.47 -44.80 -40.52
N ASN A 240 -31.08 -46.01 -40.15
CA ASN A 240 -31.43 -47.28 -40.78
C ASN A 240 -31.78 -48.35 -39.72
N ASP A 241 -32.34 -47.91 -38.59
CA ASP A 241 -32.71 -48.69 -37.39
C ASP A 241 -31.57 -49.40 -36.63
N ASN A 242 -30.32 -49.39 -37.12
CA ASN A 242 -29.22 -50.11 -36.49
C ASN A 242 -28.64 -49.38 -35.27
N SER A 243 -28.24 -50.14 -34.24
CA SER A 243 -27.59 -49.61 -33.04
C SER A 243 -26.23 -48.95 -33.35
N ILE A 244 -25.97 -47.82 -32.70
CA ILE A 244 -24.66 -47.16 -32.72
C ILE A 244 -23.71 -47.89 -31.75
N ASP A 245 -22.49 -48.18 -32.20
CA ASP A 245 -21.46 -48.88 -31.41
C ASP A 245 -20.03 -48.41 -31.77
N ASN A 246 -19.05 -48.88 -31.01
CA ASN A 246 -17.63 -48.52 -31.16
C ASN A 246 -17.01 -48.89 -32.53
N THR A 247 -17.69 -49.65 -33.39
CA THR A 247 -17.25 -50.02 -34.74
C THR A 247 -17.82 -49.10 -35.82
N ASN A 248 -18.98 -48.48 -35.58
CA ASN A 248 -19.67 -47.65 -36.57
C ASN A 248 -19.69 -46.14 -36.23
N VAL A 249 -19.62 -45.76 -34.94
CA VAL A 249 -19.82 -44.38 -34.49
C VAL A 249 -18.76 -43.39 -35.02
N ALA A 250 -17.55 -43.85 -35.34
CA ALA A 250 -16.49 -43.03 -35.93
C ALA A 250 -16.87 -42.43 -37.30
N ALA A 251 -17.72 -43.11 -38.07
CA ALA A 251 -18.12 -42.68 -39.42
C ALA A 251 -19.20 -41.58 -39.42
N LEU A 252 -19.73 -41.22 -38.26
CA LEU A 252 -20.79 -40.23 -38.09
C LEU A 252 -20.22 -38.82 -37.81
N LEU A 253 -18.91 -38.73 -37.56
CA LEU A 253 -18.22 -37.54 -37.07
C LEU A 253 -17.06 -37.13 -37.97
N GLU A 254 -16.70 -35.85 -37.93
CA GLU A 254 -15.40 -35.38 -38.39
C GLU A 254 -14.75 -34.46 -37.36
N LEU A 255 -13.43 -34.60 -37.19
CA LEU A 255 -12.58 -33.62 -36.51
C LEU A 255 -11.65 -33.02 -37.56
N ARG A 256 -11.61 -31.68 -37.66
CA ARG A 256 -10.86 -30.94 -38.68
C ARG A 256 -10.02 -29.82 -38.08
N LEU A 257 -8.96 -29.43 -38.77
CA LEU A 257 -8.19 -28.23 -38.42
C LEU A 257 -8.94 -26.94 -38.81
N ASN A 258 -8.98 -25.96 -37.92
CA ASN A 258 -9.55 -24.61 -38.07
C ASN A 258 -11.07 -24.51 -38.29
N ASN A 259 -11.64 -25.19 -39.28
CA ASN A 259 -13.04 -25.05 -39.69
C ASN A 259 -13.52 -26.24 -40.56
N ALA A 260 -14.77 -26.20 -41.01
CA ALA A 260 -15.43 -27.24 -41.82
C ALA A 260 -14.72 -27.62 -43.14
N THR A 261 -13.87 -26.75 -43.71
CA THR A 261 -13.12 -27.06 -44.94
C THR A 261 -11.69 -27.54 -44.70
N GLY A 262 -11.24 -27.56 -43.44
CA GLY A 262 -9.87 -27.93 -43.09
C GLY A 262 -9.58 -29.43 -43.18
N ALA A 263 -8.29 -29.78 -43.11
CA ALA A 263 -7.82 -31.15 -43.16
C ALA A 263 -8.37 -31.98 -41.98
N LEU A 264 -8.69 -33.25 -42.24
CA LEU A 264 -9.15 -34.21 -41.24
C LEU A 264 -8.02 -34.54 -40.24
N VAL A 265 -8.40 -34.60 -38.97
CA VAL A 265 -7.54 -34.95 -37.83
C VAL A 265 -7.90 -36.39 -37.43
N PRO A 266 -6.97 -37.36 -37.46
CA PRO A 266 -7.31 -38.74 -37.10
C PRO A 266 -7.73 -38.86 -35.62
N PHE A 267 -8.81 -39.60 -35.36
CA PHE A 267 -9.33 -39.90 -34.04
C PHE A 267 -9.85 -41.33 -33.95
N THR A 268 -10.02 -41.82 -32.73
CA THR A 268 -10.86 -42.98 -32.40
C THR A 268 -12.05 -42.51 -31.57
N THR A 269 -13.06 -43.36 -31.40
CA THR A 269 -14.26 -43.02 -30.62
C THR A 269 -14.59 -44.11 -29.62
N THR A 270 -15.26 -43.71 -28.54
CA THR A 270 -16.00 -44.63 -27.68
C THR A 270 -17.41 -44.10 -27.48
N VAL A 271 -18.42 -44.96 -27.58
CA VAL A 271 -19.82 -44.64 -27.25
C VAL A 271 -20.24 -45.42 -26.01
N ASN A 272 -20.91 -44.73 -25.09
CA ASN A 272 -21.46 -45.30 -23.86
C ASN A 272 -22.85 -44.68 -23.62
N ASP A 273 -23.90 -45.47 -23.89
CA ASP A 273 -25.29 -44.99 -23.96
C ASP A 273 -25.40 -43.72 -24.82
N LYS A 274 -25.71 -42.56 -24.23
CA LYS A 274 -25.93 -41.28 -24.92
C LYS A 274 -24.68 -40.41 -25.07
N ILE A 275 -23.49 -40.91 -24.75
CA ILE A 275 -22.24 -40.11 -24.80
C ILE A 275 -21.28 -40.74 -25.82
N ILE A 276 -20.92 -39.96 -26.85
CA ILE A 276 -19.82 -40.27 -27.75
C ILE A 276 -18.60 -39.45 -27.30
N THR A 277 -17.51 -40.13 -26.94
CA THR A 277 -16.21 -39.52 -26.65
C THR A 277 -15.29 -39.67 -27.85
N ILE A 278 -14.80 -38.56 -28.37
CA ILE A 278 -13.79 -38.48 -29.42
C ILE A 278 -12.42 -38.49 -28.74
N VAL A 279 -11.57 -39.44 -29.13
CA VAL A 279 -10.20 -39.59 -28.62
C VAL A 279 -9.23 -39.34 -29.78
N PRO A 280 -8.64 -38.14 -29.89
CA PRO A 280 -7.65 -37.83 -30.93
C PRO A 280 -6.51 -38.85 -30.98
N ALA A 281 -6.09 -39.26 -32.18
CA ALA A 281 -5.08 -40.30 -32.34
C ALA A 281 -3.65 -39.82 -31.99
N GLN A 282 -3.47 -38.52 -31.78
CA GLN A 282 -2.28 -37.84 -31.28
C GLN A 282 -2.75 -36.68 -30.37
N ILE A 283 -1.87 -36.21 -29.47
CA ILE A 283 -2.11 -34.99 -28.69
C ILE A 283 -2.33 -33.82 -29.66
N LEU A 284 -3.31 -32.95 -29.36
CA LEU A 284 -3.63 -31.81 -30.21
C LEU A 284 -2.47 -30.80 -30.23
N ALA A 285 -2.30 -30.08 -31.34
CA ALA A 285 -1.31 -29.00 -31.43
C ALA A 285 -1.73 -27.82 -30.53
N ASN A 286 -0.77 -27.08 -29.99
CA ASN A 286 -1.02 -25.87 -29.20
C ASN A 286 -1.44 -24.69 -30.09
N ASN A 287 -2.21 -23.74 -29.54
CA ASN A 287 -2.80 -22.59 -30.24
C ASN A 287 -3.51 -22.93 -31.58
N GLN A 288 -4.02 -24.16 -31.71
CA GLN A 288 -4.67 -24.65 -32.92
C GLN A 288 -6.18 -24.70 -32.70
N ALA A 289 -6.93 -24.09 -33.61
CA ALA A 289 -8.38 -24.24 -33.68
C ALA A 289 -8.76 -25.61 -34.26
N TYR A 290 -9.73 -26.28 -33.67
CA TYR A 290 -10.27 -27.57 -34.07
C TYR A 290 -11.77 -27.47 -34.27
N TYR A 291 -12.27 -28.00 -35.38
CA TYR A 291 -13.68 -28.06 -35.72
C TYR A 291 -14.16 -29.51 -35.58
N LEU A 292 -15.02 -29.77 -34.60
CA LEU A 292 -15.71 -31.05 -34.42
C LEU A 292 -17.13 -30.93 -34.98
N VAL A 293 -17.55 -31.88 -35.79
CA VAL A 293 -18.90 -31.95 -36.37
C VAL A 293 -19.48 -33.35 -36.26
N LEU A 294 -20.78 -33.41 -35.91
CA LEU A 294 -21.66 -34.53 -36.16
C LEU A 294 -22.34 -34.32 -37.52
N LEU A 295 -22.20 -35.31 -38.40
CA LEU A 295 -22.70 -35.23 -39.77
C LEU A 295 -24.24 -35.35 -39.80
N PRO A 296 -24.93 -34.48 -40.56
CA PRO A 296 -26.39 -34.48 -40.62
C PRO A 296 -26.94 -35.72 -41.33
N ASN A 297 -28.13 -36.16 -40.92
CA ASN A 297 -28.83 -37.35 -41.43
C ASN A 297 -28.06 -38.67 -41.18
N THR A 298 -27.27 -38.75 -40.10
CA THR A 298 -26.58 -39.98 -39.69
C THR A 298 -27.17 -40.63 -38.43
N ILE A 299 -27.72 -39.81 -37.53
CA ILE A 299 -28.29 -40.22 -36.23
C ILE A 299 -29.77 -39.83 -36.15
N GLU A 300 -30.55 -40.70 -35.53
CA GLU A 300 -31.94 -40.48 -35.12
C GLU A 300 -32.19 -41.03 -33.71
N ASP A 301 -33.37 -40.76 -33.16
CA ASP A 301 -33.87 -41.37 -31.92
C ASP A 301 -34.51 -42.75 -32.17
N LEU A 302 -35.23 -43.29 -31.18
CA LEU A 302 -36.01 -44.52 -31.35
C LEU A 302 -37.38 -44.30 -32.04
N SER A 303 -37.76 -43.04 -32.27
CA SER A 303 -39.04 -42.57 -32.83
C SER A 303 -38.98 -42.26 -34.34
N ASN A 304 -37.81 -42.40 -34.97
CA ASN A 304 -37.48 -42.06 -36.38
C ASN A 304 -37.29 -40.54 -36.66
N ASN A 305 -36.96 -39.73 -35.64
CA ASN A 305 -36.65 -38.31 -35.81
C ASN A 305 -35.14 -38.10 -36.02
N ALA A 306 -34.72 -37.89 -37.26
CA ALA A 306 -33.32 -37.71 -37.62
C ALA A 306 -32.78 -36.30 -37.33
N ILE A 307 -31.50 -36.22 -36.91
CA ILE A 307 -30.75 -34.96 -36.80
C ILE A 307 -30.39 -34.49 -38.22
N THR A 308 -31.28 -33.71 -38.84
CA THR A 308 -31.15 -33.25 -40.23
C THR A 308 -30.21 -32.05 -40.44
N THR A 309 -29.86 -31.34 -39.36
CA THR A 309 -28.98 -30.15 -39.38
C THR A 309 -27.57 -30.48 -38.91
N ILE A 310 -26.56 -29.76 -39.43
CA ILE A 310 -25.17 -29.86 -38.96
C ILE A 310 -25.12 -29.45 -37.48
N GLN A 311 -24.51 -30.29 -36.64
CA GLN A 311 -24.21 -29.96 -35.24
C GLN A 311 -22.69 -29.90 -35.09
N SER A 312 -22.13 -28.74 -34.74
CA SER A 312 -20.67 -28.56 -34.71
C SER A 312 -20.18 -27.55 -33.69
N SER A 313 -18.92 -27.70 -33.28
CA SER A 313 -18.20 -26.80 -32.37
C SER A 313 -16.79 -26.53 -32.89
N THR A 314 -16.39 -25.27 -32.96
CA THR A 314 -14.98 -24.87 -33.09
C THR A 314 -14.42 -24.54 -31.71
N PHE A 315 -13.25 -25.08 -31.35
CA PHE A 315 -12.54 -24.72 -30.12
C PHE A 315 -11.04 -24.55 -30.37
N THR A 316 -10.37 -23.69 -29.61
CA THR A 316 -8.93 -23.43 -29.73
C THR A 316 -8.19 -23.91 -28.50
N THR A 317 -7.14 -24.70 -28.71
CA THR A 317 -6.25 -25.17 -27.64
C THR A 317 -5.43 -24.04 -27.02
N ALA A 318 -4.95 -24.22 -25.80
CA ALA A 318 -4.05 -23.28 -25.12
C ALA A 318 -2.78 -22.96 -25.92
N SER A 319 -2.28 -21.74 -25.75
CA SER A 319 -0.96 -21.31 -26.24
C SER A 319 0.12 -21.68 -25.22
N PRO A 320 1.34 -22.04 -25.66
CA PRO A 320 2.47 -22.21 -24.75
C PRO A 320 2.86 -20.83 -24.20
N THR A 321 2.81 -20.67 -22.88
CA THR A 321 3.24 -19.44 -22.20
C THR A 321 4.33 -19.70 -21.18
N VAL A 322 5.12 -18.68 -20.89
CA VAL A 322 6.11 -18.65 -19.80
C VAL A 322 5.98 -17.36 -19.00
N SER A 323 6.12 -17.43 -17.68
CA SER A 323 6.13 -16.25 -16.79
C SER A 323 7.00 -16.49 -15.57
N PHE A 324 7.38 -15.43 -14.86
CA PHE A 324 7.79 -15.57 -13.47
C PHE A 324 6.58 -15.95 -12.58
N ALA A 325 6.84 -16.56 -11.42
CA ALA A 325 5.82 -16.83 -10.41
C ALA A 325 5.59 -15.63 -9.46
N SER A 326 6.60 -14.77 -9.31
CA SER A 326 6.48 -13.43 -8.73
C SER A 326 7.45 -12.48 -9.44
N ASN A 327 7.08 -11.21 -9.54
CA ASN A 327 7.93 -10.14 -10.06
C ASN A 327 8.67 -9.37 -8.94
N PHE A 328 8.33 -9.65 -7.68
CA PHE A 328 9.01 -9.15 -6.47
C PHE A 328 9.38 -10.34 -5.57
N VAL A 329 10.63 -10.40 -5.14
CA VAL A 329 11.17 -11.45 -4.27
C VAL A 329 12.15 -10.82 -3.27
N THR A 330 12.13 -11.29 -2.03
CA THR A 330 13.17 -10.98 -1.02
C THR A 330 13.89 -12.26 -0.62
N VAL A 331 15.17 -12.15 -0.30
CA VAL A 331 15.97 -13.20 0.32
C VAL A 331 16.93 -12.56 1.34
N ASN A 332 17.22 -13.24 2.44
CA ASN A 332 18.33 -12.83 3.32
C ASN A 332 19.65 -13.27 2.69
N GLU A 333 20.69 -12.47 2.84
CA GLU A 333 22.05 -12.77 2.41
C GLU A 333 22.51 -14.17 2.91
N ASN A 334 22.51 -14.38 4.24
CA ASN A 334 22.80 -15.68 4.89
C ASN A 334 21.85 -16.86 4.56
N ALA A 335 20.85 -16.71 3.68
CA ALA A 335 20.02 -17.83 3.23
C ALA A 335 20.80 -18.83 2.35
N GLY A 336 21.89 -18.38 1.72
CA GLY A 336 22.80 -19.19 0.89
C GLY A 336 22.22 -19.67 -0.44
N ASN A 337 20.90 -19.83 -0.58
CA ASN A 337 20.21 -20.16 -1.84
C ASN A 337 18.79 -19.58 -1.89
N LEU A 338 18.50 -18.76 -2.90
CA LEU A 338 17.14 -18.43 -3.32
C LEU A 338 16.60 -19.50 -4.29
N ASN A 339 15.36 -19.94 -4.10
CA ASN A 339 14.65 -20.81 -5.04
C ASN A 339 13.64 -19.98 -5.85
N PHE A 340 14.11 -19.39 -6.95
CA PHE A 340 13.30 -18.58 -7.86
C PHE A 340 12.45 -19.48 -8.78
N VAL A 341 11.23 -19.05 -9.15
CA VAL A 341 10.27 -19.94 -9.84
C VAL A 341 9.70 -19.31 -11.12
N ILE A 342 9.70 -20.11 -12.19
CA ILE A 342 9.14 -19.82 -13.51
C ILE A 342 7.97 -20.78 -13.78
N ASN A 343 6.87 -20.27 -14.33
CA ASN A 343 5.67 -21.03 -14.67
C ASN A 343 5.57 -21.28 -16.18
N LEU A 344 5.01 -22.43 -16.57
CA LEU A 344 4.71 -22.82 -17.96
C LEU A 344 3.22 -23.11 -18.13
N GLY A 345 2.52 -22.38 -19.00
CA GLY A 345 1.08 -22.56 -19.24
C GLY A 345 0.71 -23.79 -20.08
N SER A 346 1.63 -24.23 -20.95
CA SER A 346 1.53 -25.49 -21.70
C SER A 346 2.93 -25.88 -22.18
N PRO A 347 3.60 -26.87 -21.55
CA PRO A 347 4.97 -27.25 -21.88
C PRO A 347 5.12 -27.77 -23.32
N ILE A 348 6.16 -27.29 -24.01
CA ILE A 348 6.56 -27.72 -25.36
C ILE A 348 8.07 -27.87 -25.44
N ILE A 349 8.57 -28.48 -26.52
CA ILE A 349 9.94 -28.27 -26.98
C ILE A 349 10.10 -26.80 -27.40
N GLY A 350 10.91 -26.05 -26.64
CA GLY A 350 11.13 -24.63 -26.82
C GLY A 350 12.13 -24.09 -25.80
N SER A 351 12.31 -22.78 -25.73
CA SER A 351 13.22 -22.13 -24.78
C SER A 351 12.84 -20.70 -24.44
N VAL A 352 13.49 -20.14 -23.41
CA VAL A 352 13.50 -18.71 -23.08
C VAL A 352 14.87 -18.38 -22.47
N ASP A 353 15.40 -17.19 -22.71
CA ASP A 353 16.59 -16.73 -21.99
C ASP A 353 16.18 -16.17 -20.63
N LEU A 354 16.78 -16.67 -19.56
CA LEU A 354 16.77 -16.03 -18.25
C LEU A 354 18.01 -15.13 -18.17
N VAL A 355 17.78 -13.82 -18.27
CA VAL A 355 18.86 -12.82 -18.36
C VAL A 355 19.03 -12.12 -17.01
N VAL A 356 20.26 -12.07 -16.51
CA VAL A 356 20.65 -11.23 -15.37
C VAL A 356 20.96 -9.84 -15.91
N LYS A 357 20.32 -8.81 -15.35
CA LYS A 357 20.47 -7.42 -15.77
C LYS A 357 21.39 -6.69 -14.80
N GLY A 358 22.63 -6.45 -15.19
CA GLY A 358 23.56 -5.59 -14.46
C GLY A 358 23.20 -4.10 -14.57
N ALA A 359 24.10 -3.23 -14.09
CA ALA A 359 23.89 -1.77 -14.06
C ALA A 359 23.31 -1.19 -15.38
N PRO A 360 22.32 -0.28 -15.32
CA PRO A 360 21.74 0.34 -14.12
C PRO A 360 20.55 -0.45 -13.51
N PHE A 361 20.38 -1.74 -13.82
CA PHE A 361 19.24 -2.54 -13.34
C PHE A 361 19.47 -3.21 -11.97
N SER A 362 20.64 -3.03 -11.36
CA SER A 362 21.11 -3.75 -10.16
C SER A 362 21.92 -2.78 -9.28
N THR A 363 21.83 -2.93 -7.96
CA THR A 363 22.87 -2.45 -7.02
C THR A 363 23.85 -3.59 -6.71
N ALA A 364 23.30 -4.75 -6.35
CA ALA A 364 23.94 -6.06 -6.23
C ALA A 364 24.84 -6.42 -7.43
N ASP A 365 26.01 -7.02 -7.18
CA ASP A 365 26.98 -7.40 -8.21
C ASP A 365 27.22 -8.92 -8.37
N ALA A 366 28.45 -9.40 -8.23
CA ALA A 366 28.86 -10.81 -8.30
C ALA A 366 29.48 -11.30 -6.97
N ASN A 367 29.59 -10.43 -5.96
CA ASN A 367 30.05 -10.79 -4.61
C ASN A 367 28.92 -11.42 -3.79
N ASP A 368 27.67 -11.07 -4.09
CA ASP A 368 26.46 -11.27 -3.29
C ASP A 368 25.48 -12.31 -3.90
N PHE A 369 25.54 -12.60 -5.20
CA PHE A 369 24.88 -13.79 -5.79
C PHE A 369 25.64 -14.43 -6.96
N THR A 370 25.39 -15.72 -7.21
CA THR A 370 25.94 -16.45 -8.37
C THR A 370 24.85 -16.88 -9.35
N LEU A 371 24.59 -16.05 -10.37
CA LEU A 371 23.83 -16.48 -11.55
C LEU A 371 24.40 -15.88 -12.84
N SER A 372 24.56 -16.70 -13.87
CA SER A 372 24.85 -16.25 -15.23
C SER A 372 23.59 -16.29 -16.09
N THR A 373 23.42 -15.30 -16.98
CA THR A 373 22.43 -15.34 -18.06
C THR A 373 22.49 -16.68 -18.82
N GLN A 374 21.35 -17.36 -18.94
CA GLN A 374 21.28 -18.72 -19.50
C GLN A 374 19.97 -18.99 -20.27
N THR A 375 20.08 -19.71 -21.39
CA THR A 375 18.93 -20.22 -22.12
C THR A 375 18.33 -21.42 -21.39
N LEU A 376 17.10 -21.27 -20.90
CA LEU A 376 16.32 -22.36 -20.31
C LEU A 376 15.66 -23.17 -21.44
N HIS A 377 15.91 -24.47 -21.49
CA HIS A 377 15.32 -25.37 -22.48
C HIS A 377 14.20 -26.22 -21.88
N PHE A 378 13.06 -26.28 -22.56
CA PHE A 378 11.87 -27.01 -22.12
C PHE A 378 11.48 -28.13 -23.10
N SER A 379 10.60 -29.01 -22.63
CA SER A 379 10.07 -30.16 -23.38
C SER A 379 8.57 -30.32 -23.12
N ASN A 380 7.90 -31.11 -23.95
CA ASN A 380 6.50 -31.52 -23.73
C ASN A 380 6.27 -32.25 -22.39
N SER A 381 7.34 -32.67 -21.70
CA SER A 381 7.35 -33.35 -20.40
C SER A 381 7.91 -32.50 -19.25
N SER A 382 8.25 -31.23 -19.49
CA SER A 382 8.70 -30.31 -18.43
C SER A 382 7.53 -30.00 -17.48
N ALA A 383 7.80 -29.93 -16.17
CA ALA A 383 6.79 -29.59 -15.17
C ALA A 383 6.24 -28.15 -15.37
N LEU A 384 5.00 -27.90 -14.96
CA LEU A 384 4.35 -26.59 -15.07
C LEU A 384 5.04 -25.50 -14.23
N THR A 385 5.86 -25.89 -13.25
CA THR A 385 6.71 -25.02 -12.43
C THR A 385 8.17 -25.45 -12.61
N GLN A 386 9.05 -24.49 -12.85
CA GLN A 386 10.49 -24.67 -13.02
C GLN A 386 11.21 -23.85 -11.93
N THR A 387 11.95 -24.52 -11.06
CA THR A 387 12.71 -23.86 -9.98
C THR A 387 14.16 -23.65 -10.42
N ILE A 388 14.61 -22.41 -10.36
CA ILE A 388 15.99 -22.00 -10.55
C ILE A 388 16.57 -21.72 -9.16
N THR A 389 17.52 -22.54 -8.72
CA THR A 389 18.26 -22.29 -7.49
C THR A 389 19.40 -21.31 -7.78
N ILE A 390 19.37 -20.16 -7.11
CA ILE A 390 20.35 -19.08 -7.20
C ILE A 390 21.12 -19.07 -5.89
N PRO A 391 22.41 -19.48 -5.86
CA PRO A 391 23.26 -19.27 -4.70
C PRO A 391 23.32 -17.78 -4.36
N ILE A 392 23.00 -17.47 -3.11
CA ILE A 392 23.24 -16.17 -2.48
C ILE A 392 24.54 -16.34 -1.69
N ILE A 393 25.38 -15.32 -1.73
CA ILE A 393 26.66 -15.30 -1.01
C ILE A 393 26.43 -14.47 0.27
N ASP A 394 27.17 -14.83 1.31
CA ASP A 394 27.12 -14.28 2.67
C ASP A 394 28.57 -13.89 2.96
N ASP A 395 28.88 -12.57 2.94
CA ASP A 395 30.24 -12.07 3.11
C ASP A 395 30.48 -11.29 4.43
N ASN A 396 31.26 -10.20 4.45
CA ASN A 396 31.67 -9.43 5.64
C ASN A 396 31.82 -7.91 5.26
N LEU A 397 31.07 -7.40 4.27
CA LEU A 397 31.18 -6.04 3.72
C LEU A 397 29.97 -5.18 4.13
N GLU A 398 30.21 -4.05 4.79
CA GLU A 398 29.16 -3.09 5.16
C GLU A 398 28.72 -2.28 3.92
N GLU A 399 27.67 -2.73 3.21
CA GLU A 399 27.21 -2.11 1.95
C GLU A 399 25.86 -1.38 2.08
N GLN A 400 24.72 -2.07 1.92
CA GLN A 400 23.38 -1.45 1.91
C GLN A 400 22.36 -2.43 2.50
N GLN A 401 21.55 -1.98 3.47
CA GLN A 401 20.61 -2.85 4.20
C GLN A 401 19.73 -3.73 3.29
N ALA A 402 19.30 -3.19 2.15
CA ALA A 402 18.74 -3.98 1.08
C ALA A 402 19.33 -3.60 -0.28
N GLU A 403 19.96 -4.57 -0.94
CA GLU A 403 20.37 -4.48 -2.33
C GLU A 403 19.35 -5.16 -3.24
N TYR A 404 19.43 -4.92 -4.56
CA TYR A 404 18.63 -5.66 -5.52
C TYR A 404 19.32 -5.95 -6.84
N PHE A 405 18.95 -7.08 -7.44
CA PHE A 405 19.24 -7.41 -8.85
C PHE A 405 17.95 -7.69 -9.64
N VAL A 406 18.05 -7.65 -10.96
CA VAL A 406 16.91 -7.87 -11.86
C VAL A 406 17.14 -9.06 -12.78
N LEU A 407 16.12 -9.91 -12.87
CA LEU A 407 16.02 -10.97 -13.88
C LEU A 407 15.00 -10.58 -14.94
N SER A 408 15.23 -10.95 -16.19
CA SER A 408 14.23 -10.87 -17.26
C SER A 408 14.08 -12.18 -18.03
N LEU A 409 12.90 -12.38 -18.61
CA LEU A 409 12.64 -13.37 -19.64
C LEU A 409 12.79 -12.71 -21.01
N GLU A 410 13.69 -13.22 -21.84
CA GLU A 410 13.98 -12.69 -23.18
C GLU A 410 14.03 -13.82 -24.23
N ASN A 411 13.99 -13.45 -25.52
CA ASN A 411 14.11 -14.36 -26.68
C ASN A 411 13.30 -15.69 -26.61
N PRO A 412 12.00 -15.68 -26.30
CA PRO A 412 11.22 -16.90 -26.16
C PRO A 412 11.04 -17.62 -27.51
N VAL A 413 11.39 -18.91 -27.56
CA VAL A 413 11.26 -19.79 -28.73
C VAL A 413 10.09 -20.74 -28.51
N GLY A 414 8.99 -20.51 -29.23
CA GLY A 414 7.76 -21.31 -29.19
C GLY A 414 6.81 -20.98 -28.03
N PHE A 415 7.27 -20.26 -27.01
CA PHE A 415 6.45 -19.70 -25.94
C PHE A 415 6.11 -18.23 -26.20
N ALA A 416 5.01 -17.76 -25.60
CA ALA A 416 4.78 -16.33 -25.36
C ALA A 416 5.12 -15.99 -23.90
N ILE A 417 5.83 -14.89 -23.65
CA ILE A 417 5.98 -14.37 -22.29
C ILE A 417 4.67 -13.69 -21.88
N THR A 418 4.20 -13.96 -20.66
CA THR A 418 2.95 -13.41 -20.12
C THR A 418 3.14 -12.81 -18.74
N GLY A 419 2.51 -11.66 -18.48
CA GLY A 419 2.76 -10.84 -17.29
C GLY A 419 3.97 -9.91 -17.48
N THR A 420 4.44 -9.30 -16.40
CA THR A 420 5.66 -8.47 -16.44
C THR A 420 6.88 -9.35 -16.73
N PRO A 421 7.71 -9.02 -17.76
CA PRO A 421 8.83 -9.87 -18.18
C PRO A 421 10.09 -9.71 -17.31
N THR A 422 10.08 -8.78 -16.35
CA THR A 422 11.16 -8.51 -15.38
C THR A 422 10.73 -8.86 -13.96
N ALA A 423 11.68 -9.26 -13.11
CA ALA A 423 11.49 -9.41 -11.67
C ALA A 423 12.65 -8.74 -10.92
N THR A 424 12.34 -8.01 -9.85
CA THR A 424 13.32 -7.49 -8.89
C THR A 424 13.46 -8.47 -7.74
N ILE A 425 14.69 -8.90 -7.48
CA ILE A 425 15.06 -9.75 -6.34
C ILE A 425 15.87 -8.86 -5.41
N TYR A 426 15.38 -8.67 -4.18
CA TYR A 426 16.12 -7.99 -3.14
C TYR A 426 16.92 -8.99 -2.29
N ILE A 427 18.18 -8.65 -2.02
CA ILE A 427 19.01 -9.29 -1.01
C ILE A 427 18.97 -8.38 0.22
N LYS A 428 18.62 -8.94 1.38
CA LYS A 428 18.72 -8.27 2.68
C LYS A 428 20.07 -8.60 3.29
N ASP A 429 20.98 -7.65 3.18
CA ASP A 429 22.30 -7.57 3.81
C ASP A 429 22.19 -7.83 5.33
N ASN A 430 23.17 -8.52 5.90
CA ASN A 430 23.29 -8.75 7.34
C ASN A 430 24.53 -8.14 8.04
N ASP A 431 25.37 -7.44 7.30
CA ASP A 431 26.60 -6.82 7.80
C ASP A 431 26.41 -5.34 8.15
N ARG A 432 25.61 -4.59 7.39
CA ARG A 432 25.34 -3.17 7.64
C ARG A 432 24.38 -2.98 8.81
N LEU A 433 24.94 -2.94 10.01
CA LEU A 433 24.21 -2.74 11.26
C LEU A 433 23.67 -1.31 11.41
N ALA A 434 22.51 -1.18 12.07
CA ALA A 434 21.93 0.11 12.43
C ALA A 434 22.77 0.86 13.50
N PRO A 435 22.76 2.21 13.52
CA PRO A 435 23.56 3.01 14.45
C PRO A 435 23.36 2.64 15.92
N VAL A 436 24.46 2.42 16.65
CA VAL A 436 24.43 2.03 18.07
C VAL A 436 24.53 3.27 18.97
N PRO A 437 23.50 3.58 19.79
CA PRO A 437 23.46 4.80 20.60
C PRO A 437 24.45 4.72 21.76
N ASN A 438 25.39 5.67 21.83
CA ASN A 438 26.56 5.58 22.72
C ASN A 438 26.31 5.93 24.20
N LYS A 439 25.16 6.53 24.55
CA LYS A 439 24.73 6.90 25.92
C LYS A 439 25.68 7.85 26.69
N GLU A 440 26.36 8.75 25.98
CA GLU A 440 27.05 9.92 26.60
C GLU A 440 26.09 10.76 27.47
N ILE A 441 24.85 10.96 27.01
CA ILE A 441 23.73 11.46 27.81
C ILE A 441 22.50 10.54 27.61
N GLU A 442 21.58 10.55 28.55
CA GLU A 442 20.29 9.86 28.45
C GLU A 442 19.12 10.82 28.67
N LEU A 443 18.04 10.67 27.89
CA LEU A 443 16.79 11.39 28.03
C LEU A 443 15.79 10.58 28.87
N ASN A 444 15.63 10.92 30.15
CA ASN A 444 14.65 10.26 31.02
C ASN A 444 13.26 10.88 30.85
N TYR A 445 12.29 10.11 30.36
CA TYR A 445 10.90 10.56 30.27
C TYR A 445 10.34 10.87 31.67
N ILE A 446 9.87 12.09 31.87
CA ILE A 446 9.24 12.58 33.11
C ILE A 446 7.72 12.53 32.99
N GLY A 447 7.18 12.91 31.82
CA GLY A 447 5.75 12.89 31.55
C GLY A 447 5.38 13.58 30.25
N SER A 448 4.08 13.55 29.98
CA SER A 448 3.39 14.27 28.92
C SER A 448 2.35 15.19 29.56
N PHE A 449 2.15 16.37 28.98
CA PHE A 449 1.25 17.39 29.50
C PHE A 449 0.38 17.98 28.38
N ASP A 450 -0.91 17.67 28.38
CA ASP A 450 -1.96 18.35 27.60
C ASP A 450 -2.38 19.66 28.31
N PRO A 451 -2.15 20.85 27.73
CA PRO A 451 -2.59 22.12 28.31
C PRO A 451 -4.12 22.25 28.40
N SER A 452 -4.85 21.71 27.42
CA SER A 452 -6.32 21.79 27.38
C SER A 452 -6.99 20.91 28.45
N GLY A 453 -6.36 19.80 28.81
CA GLY A 453 -6.92 18.77 29.71
C GLY A 453 -8.09 17.99 29.09
N SER A 454 -8.27 18.06 27.77
CA SER A 454 -9.33 17.38 27.01
C SER A 454 -8.91 16.92 25.61
N ASN A 455 -7.61 16.92 25.28
CA ASN A 455 -7.07 16.65 23.94
C ASN A 455 -7.71 17.55 22.85
N THR A 456 -7.77 18.86 23.11
CA THR A 456 -8.38 19.85 22.20
C THR A 456 -7.46 21.03 21.84
N SER A 457 -6.24 21.04 22.38
CA SER A 457 -5.14 21.87 21.90
C SER A 457 -4.34 21.15 20.82
N THR A 458 -3.74 21.92 19.93
CA THR A 458 -2.45 21.60 19.28
C THR A 458 -1.31 22.12 20.17
N CYS A 459 -0.08 21.67 19.95
CA CYS A 459 1.12 22.24 20.58
C CYS A 459 2.24 22.32 19.55
N GLU A 460 2.39 23.45 18.85
CA GLU A 460 3.44 23.63 17.83
C GLU A 460 4.78 24.07 18.47
N ILE A 461 4.76 25.12 19.30
CA ILE A 461 5.98 25.73 19.87
C ILE A 461 5.89 25.79 21.39
N VAL A 462 6.96 25.38 22.09
CA VAL A 462 7.10 25.52 23.56
C VAL A 462 8.42 26.22 23.96
N VAL A 463 8.32 27.23 24.83
CA VAL A 463 9.47 27.99 25.37
C VAL A 463 9.38 28.22 26.87
N HIS A 464 10.51 28.43 27.54
CA HIS A 464 10.62 28.55 29.01
C HIS A 464 11.23 29.88 29.46
N ASP A 465 10.63 30.49 30.48
CA ASP A 465 11.21 31.66 31.17
C ASP A 465 11.80 31.26 32.53
N LYS A 466 13.13 31.40 32.65
CA LYS A 466 13.92 31.01 33.82
C LYS A 466 13.64 31.79 35.11
N ASP A 467 13.11 33.00 35.01
CA ASP A 467 12.94 33.89 36.17
C ASP A 467 11.55 33.74 36.80
N SER A 468 10.53 33.44 35.99
CA SER A 468 9.16 33.15 36.43
C SER A 468 8.84 31.66 36.56
N GLN A 469 9.69 30.78 36.01
CA GLN A 469 9.51 29.32 35.95
C GLN A 469 8.21 28.91 35.27
N ARG A 470 7.98 29.47 34.08
CA ARG A 470 6.80 29.23 33.25
C ARG A 470 7.16 28.70 31.88
N LEU A 471 6.29 27.86 31.33
CA LEU A 471 6.27 27.60 29.89
C LEU A 471 5.22 28.49 29.23
N PHE A 472 5.48 28.79 27.96
CA PHE A 472 4.55 29.41 27.02
C PHE A 472 4.44 28.46 25.84
N THR A 473 3.22 28.04 25.49
CA THR A 473 2.99 27.10 24.38
C THR A 473 1.86 27.55 23.48
N THR A 474 2.04 27.43 22.17
CA THR A 474 1.04 27.80 21.17
C THR A 474 0.01 26.69 20.99
N SER A 475 -1.20 27.08 20.58
CA SER A 475 -2.13 26.22 19.87
C SER A 475 -2.84 27.04 18.80
N ALA A 476 -2.48 26.82 17.54
CA ALA A 476 -3.15 27.44 16.40
C ALA A 476 -4.63 27.03 16.31
N VAL A 477 -4.93 25.72 16.42
CA VAL A 477 -6.30 25.18 16.25
C VAL A 477 -7.27 25.65 17.34
N ALA A 478 -6.81 25.81 18.58
CA ALA A 478 -7.62 26.37 19.65
C ALA A 478 -7.57 27.92 19.71
N GLY A 479 -6.60 28.53 19.00
CA GLY A 479 -6.35 29.97 18.99
C GLY A 479 -5.88 30.52 20.33
N PHE A 480 -5.08 29.75 21.08
CA PHE A 480 -4.61 30.10 22.43
C PHE A 480 -3.09 30.15 22.55
N LEU A 481 -2.61 31.04 23.40
CA LEU A 481 -1.28 30.96 24.00
C LEU A 481 -1.43 30.57 25.47
N ASP A 482 -0.96 29.38 25.84
CA ASP A 482 -1.08 28.85 27.21
C ASP A 482 0.14 29.19 28.06
N VAL A 483 -0.12 29.80 29.22
CA VAL A 483 0.87 30.13 30.25
C VAL A 483 0.83 29.06 31.34
N ILE A 484 1.89 28.26 31.45
CA ILE A 484 1.96 27.05 32.27
C ILE A 484 2.97 27.24 33.41
N ASN A 485 2.62 26.87 34.63
CA ASN A 485 3.57 26.77 35.74
C ASN A 485 4.46 25.54 35.57
N PHE A 486 5.78 25.74 35.56
CA PHE A 486 6.80 24.68 35.44
C PHE A 486 7.64 24.50 36.70
N SER A 487 7.28 25.16 37.82
CA SER A 487 8.02 25.08 39.09
C SER A 487 8.18 23.65 39.64
N ASP A 488 7.32 22.72 39.21
CA ASP A 488 7.49 21.28 39.37
C ASP A 488 7.35 20.61 37.98
N PRO A 489 8.46 20.20 37.33
CA PRO A 489 8.42 19.51 36.04
C PRO A 489 7.68 18.17 36.04
N THR A 490 7.37 17.60 37.21
CA THR A 490 6.58 16.36 37.34
C THR A 490 5.08 16.62 37.44
N ALA A 491 4.67 17.87 37.66
CA ALA A 491 3.27 18.29 37.72
C ALA A 491 3.07 19.71 37.14
N PRO A 492 3.29 19.93 35.82
CA PRO A 492 2.98 21.21 35.18
C PRO A 492 1.49 21.54 35.29
N LYS A 493 1.14 22.82 35.18
CA LYS A 493 -0.26 23.25 35.25
C LYS A 493 -0.50 24.59 34.54
N VAL A 494 -1.53 24.68 33.69
CA VAL A 494 -1.99 25.96 33.14
C VAL A 494 -2.37 26.95 34.25
N ILE A 495 -1.77 28.13 34.18
CA ILE A 495 -2.11 29.32 34.97
C ILE A 495 -3.22 30.09 34.26
N LYS A 496 -3.10 30.25 32.93
CA LYS A 496 -3.93 31.11 32.09
C LYS A 496 -3.75 30.76 30.61
N SER A 497 -4.86 30.61 29.89
CA SER A 497 -4.90 30.62 28.42
C SER A 497 -5.19 32.05 27.94
N ILE A 498 -4.48 32.52 26.92
CA ILE A 498 -4.67 33.85 26.30
C ILE A 498 -5.33 33.63 24.94
N ASP A 499 -6.53 34.17 24.74
CA ASP A 499 -7.19 34.19 23.43
C ASP A 499 -6.35 35.03 22.44
N MET A 500 -5.82 34.37 21.41
CA MET A 500 -4.97 34.98 20.39
C MET A 500 -5.76 35.37 19.13
N ASN A 501 -6.99 34.86 18.96
CA ASN A 501 -7.87 35.20 17.83
C ASN A 501 -8.18 36.71 17.77
N VAL A 502 -8.20 37.40 18.93
CA VAL A 502 -8.40 38.85 19.00
C VAL A 502 -7.22 39.68 18.49
N TYR A 503 -6.06 39.07 18.30
CA TYR A 503 -4.87 39.69 17.70
C TYR A 503 -4.67 39.27 16.23
N GLY A 504 -5.18 38.11 15.85
CA GLY A 504 -5.27 37.61 14.47
C GLY A 504 -5.11 36.09 14.36
N GLY A 505 -4.38 35.50 15.32
CA GLY A 505 -4.09 34.07 15.44
C GLY A 505 -2.84 33.86 16.31
N VAL A 506 -2.29 32.65 16.31
CA VAL A 506 -0.97 32.34 16.87
C VAL A 506 -0.29 31.28 16.01
N THR A 507 1.02 31.46 15.83
CA THR A 507 1.92 30.57 15.09
C THR A 507 3.08 30.17 16.01
N SER A 508 3.94 31.13 16.33
CA SER A 508 5.13 30.90 17.16
C SER A 508 5.20 31.81 18.39
N VAL A 509 5.95 31.40 19.42
CA VAL A 509 6.19 32.18 20.64
C VAL A 509 7.64 32.09 21.10
N ALA A 510 8.19 33.21 21.55
CA ALA A 510 9.48 33.28 22.22
C ALA A 510 9.39 34.08 23.52
N VAL A 511 10.28 33.81 24.47
CA VAL A 511 10.34 34.53 25.75
C VAL A 511 11.77 34.88 26.14
N LYS A 512 11.98 36.12 26.63
CA LYS A 512 13.29 36.56 27.11
C LYS A 512 13.18 37.73 28.09
N ASN A 513 13.96 37.68 29.17
CA ASN A 513 14.06 38.75 30.17
C ASN A 513 12.69 39.20 30.72
N GLY A 514 11.75 38.26 30.90
CA GLY A 514 10.37 38.56 31.34
C GLY A 514 9.43 39.15 30.27
N ILE A 515 9.86 39.24 29.01
CA ILE A 515 9.06 39.67 27.86
C ILE A 515 8.69 38.43 27.04
N VAL A 516 7.40 38.21 26.81
CA VAL A 516 6.88 37.21 25.86
C VAL A 516 6.58 37.93 24.55
N ALA A 517 7.09 37.42 23.43
CA ALA A 517 6.80 37.91 22.09
C ALA A 517 6.15 36.77 21.28
N VAL A 518 5.05 37.07 20.61
CA VAL A 518 4.19 36.09 19.94
C VAL A 518 4.02 36.51 18.49
N ALA A 519 4.28 35.61 17.56
CA ALA A 519 3.89 35.79 16.18
C ALA A 519 2.38 35.54 16.05
N SER A 520 1.71 36.46 15.37
CA SER A 520 0.26 36.45 15.17
C SER A 520 -0.01 36.71 13.69
N PRO A 521 -0.46 35.71 12.91
CA PRO A 521 -0.90 35.94 11.54
C PRO A 521 -2.07 36.92 11.48
N ASN A 522 -2.37 37.36 10.27
CA ASN A 522 -3.60 38.09 9.97
C ASN A 522 -4.70 37.08 9.65
N THR A 523 -5.96 37.33 10.04
CA THR A 523 -7.12 36.47 9.68
C THR A 523 -7.34 36.31 8.16
N ASN A 524 -6.65 37.11 7.34
CA ASN A 524 -6.31 36.74 5.97
C ASN A 524 -4.78 36.73 5.85
N GLU A 525 -4.16 35.55 5.88
CA GLU A 525 -2.71 35.34 6.01
C GLU A 525 -1.88 36.05 4.93
N ALA A 526 -2.46 36.23 3.73
CA ALA A 526 -1.87 36.99 2.63
C ALA A 526 -1.77 38.52 2.88
N LEU A 527 -2.11 38.98 4.09
CA LEU A 527 -1.93 40.35 4.58
C LEU A 527 -0.95 40.37 5.76
N ASN A 528 -0.28 41.50 5.96
CA ASN A 528 0.62 41.71 7.08
C ASN A 528 0.01 41.31 8.44
N GLY A 529 0.68 40.39 9.13
CA GLY A 529 0.41 40.00 10.51
C GLY A 529 1.07 40.94 11.52
N SER A 530 1.25 40.46 12.74
CA SER A 530 1.81 41.25 13.84
C SER A 530 2.67 40.44 14.80
N VAL A 531 3.52 41.14 15.55
CA VAL A 531 4.11 40.61 16.78
C VAL A 531 3.39 41.25 17.97
N VAL A 532 2.88 40.39 18.85
CA VAL A 532 2.18 40.76 20.08
C VAL A 532 3.12 40.55 21.27
N PHE A 533 3.20 41.53 22.16
CA PHE A 533 4.07 41.51 23.32
C PHE A 533 3.25 41.43 24.61
N PHE A 534 3.59 40.47 25.46
CA PHE A 534 3.03 40.28 26.79
C PHE A 534 4.15 40.27 27.85
N ASP A 535 3.79 40.42 29.13
CA ASP A 535 4.64 39.97 30.23
C ASP A 535 4.40 38.47 30.53
N THR A 536 5.14 37.91 31.48
CA THR A 536 5.03 36.50 31.86
C THR A 536 3.73 36.14 32.61
N ASP A 537 2.94 37.12 33.05
CA ASP A 537 1.55 36.96 33.51
C ASP A 537 0.51 37.04 32.35
N GLY A 538 1.00 37.11 31.12
CA GLY A 538 0.20 37.19 29.91
C GLY A 538 -0.58 38.50 29.80
N VAL A 539 -0.11 39.58 30.42
CA VAL A 539 -0.75 40.91 30.31
C VAL A 539 -0.18 41.61 29.09
N PHE A 540 -1.06 42.00 28.18
CA PHE A 540 -0.72 42.69 26.94
C PHE A 540 0.03 43.99 27.20
N GLN A 541 1.15 44.17 26.50
CA GLN A 541 2.02 45.34 26.56
C GLN A 541 1.93 46.17 25.28
N LYS A 542 2.13 45.54 24.11
CA LYS A 542 2.16 46.18 22.78
C LYS A 542 1.83 45.20 21.65
N GLN A 543 1.57 45.77 20.47
CA GLN A 543 1.51 45.08 19.18
C GLN A 543 2.21 45.96 18.13
N VAL A 544 2.90 45.35 17.16
CA VAL A 544 3.46 46.02 15.97
C VAL A 544 3.25 45.15 14.73
N THR A 545 3.07 45.77 13.56
CA THR A 545 2.84 45.06 12.28
C THR A 545 4.16 44.56 11.69
N VAL A 546 4.17 43.35 11.12
CA VAL A 546 5.35 42.70 10.49
C VAL A 546 5.03 42.27 9.05
N GLY A 547 5.64 41.20 8.51
CA GLY A 547 5.34 40.66 7.18
C GLY A 547 3.98 39.95 7.08
N ALA A 548 3.64 39.43 5.89
CA ALA A 548 2.51 38.51 5.72
C ALA A 548 2.90 37.12 6.26
N LEU A 549 1.94 36.43 6.89
CA LEU A 549 2.16 35.20 7.68
C LEU A 549 3.49 35.17 8.46
N PRO A 550 3.62 35.93 9.57
CA PRO A 550 4.70 35.71 10.53
C PRO A 550 4.50 34.34 11.20
N ASP A 551 5.32 33.36 10.85
CA ASP A 551 5.41 32.12 11.61
C ASP A 551 6.48 32.23 12.70
N MET A 552 7.70 31.79 12.44
CA MET A 552 8.73 31.63 13.46
C MET A 552 9.15 32.96 14.10
N ILE A 553 9.26 32.98 15.44
CA ILE A 553 9.72 34.14 16.21
C ILE A 553 10.88 33.81 17.16
N THR A 554 11.85 34.72 17.27
CA THR A 554 12.98 34.57 18.21
C THR A 554 13.57 35.89 18.69
N PHE A 555 14.34 35.86 19.78
CA PHE A 555 15.06 37.01 20.34
C PHE A 555 16.56 36.93 20.06
N SER A 556 17.20 38.07 19.80
CA SER A 556 18.66 38.15 19.75
C SER A 556 19.30 37.66 21.07
N PRO A 557 20.50 37.03 21.04
CA PRO A 557 21.20 36.59 22.25
C PRO A 557 21.36 37.67 23.32
N ASP A 558 21.55 38.94 22.93
CA ASP A 558 21.62 40.09 23.84
C ASP A 558 20.26 40.66 24.32
N GLY A 559 19.14 40.14 23.79
CA GLY A 559 17.77 40.54 24.16
C GLY A 559 17.34 41.94 23.70
N LYS A 560 18.04 42.56 22.75
CA LYS A 560 17.69 43.90 22.22
C LYS A 560 16.84 43.88 20.95
N LYS A 561 16.77 42.74 20.24
CA LYS A 561 15.94 42.58 19.05
C LYS A 561 15.05 41.35 19.15
N VAL A 562 13.86 41.45 18.54
CA VAL A 562 13.03 40.31 18.16
C VAL A 562 13.07 40.19 16.64
N MET A 563 13.07 38.97 16.12
CA MET A 563 12.98 38.67 14.70
C MET A 563 11.80 37.74 14.44
N THR A 564 11.06 37.99 13.35
CA THR A 564 10.17 36.99 12.75
C THR A 564 10.64 36.66 11.35
N ALA A 565 10.66 35.36 11.04
CA ALA A 565 10.43 34.94 9.68
C ALA A 565 8.96 35.23 9.34
N ASN A 566 8.66 35.53 8.08
CA ASN A 566 7.29 35.72 7.64
C ASN A 566 7.21 35.12 6.24
N GLU A 567 6.70 33.89 6.16
CA GLU A 567 6.67 33.04 4.95
C GLU A 567 6.20 33.83 3.74
N GLY A 568 5.03 34.48 3.88
CA GLY A 568 4.30 35.02 2.74
C GLY A 568 3.66 33.94 1.87
N GLN A 569 3.19 32.81 2.46
CA GLN A 569 2.56 31.74 1.68
C GLN A 569 1.38 32.23 0.81
N PRO A 570 1.14 31.60 -0.35
CA PRO A 570 0.01 31.91 -1.22
C PRO A 570 -1.32 31.43 -0.64
N ASN A 571 -2.42 32.06 -1.08
CA ASN A 571 -3.76 31.57 -0.75
C ASN A 571 -4.04 30.21 -1.42
N LEU A 572 -4.99 29.41 -0.90
CA LEU A 572 -5.33 28.06 -1.41
C LEU A 572 -5.55 27.96 -2.94
N ASP A 573 -6.12 28.99 -3.58
CA ASP A 573 -6.34 29.05 -5.04
C ASP A 573 -5.10 29.52 -5.83
N TYR A 574 -4.01 29.87 -5.13
CA TYR A 574 -2.75 30.46 -5.61
C TYR A 574 -2.93 31.74 -6.47
N THR A 575 -3.99 32.50 -6.16
CA THR A 575 -4.39 33.76 -6.81
C THR A 575 -3.82 35.01 -6.15
N VAL A 576 -3.49 34.93 -4.87
CA VAL A 576 -2.78 35.94 -4.08
C VAL A 576 -1.57 35.25 -3.48
N ASP A 577 -0.43 35.92 -3.62
CA ASP A 577 0.91 35.33 -3.62
C ASP A 577 1.85 36.47 -3.17
N PRO A 578 1.91 36.76 -1.85
CA PRO A 578 2.63 37.93 -1.34
C PRO A 578 4.16 37.72 -1.42
N GLU A 579 4.94 38.68 -0.92
CA GLU A 579 6.40 38.51 -0.80
C GLU A 579 6.76 38.03 0.59
N GLY A 580 7.48 36.91 0.68
CA GLY A 580 8.13 36.48 1.90
C GLY A 580 9.14 37.51 2.39
N SER A 581 9.35 37.55 3.71
CA SER A 581 10.09 38.63 4.34
C SER A 581 10.65 38.27 5.71
N VAL A 582 11.60 39.04 6.22
CA VAL A 582 12.10 38.90 7.60
C VAL A 582 11.95 40.23 8.32
N SER A 583 11.27 40.25 9.46
CA SER A 583 11.01 41.47 10.24
C SER A 583 11.87 41.52 11.49
N ILE A 584 12.48 42.67 11.73
CA ILE A 584 13.40 42.92 12.84
C ILE A 584 12.84 44.06 13.69
N ILE A 585 12.63 43.81 14.98
CA ILE A 585 12.01 44.74 15.93
C ILE A 585 13.06 45.15 16.97
N ASP A 586 13.47 46.43 16.98
CA ASP A 586 14.37 46.95 18.02
C ASP A 586 13.60 47.27 19.31
N ILE A 587 13.81 46.45 20.33
CA ILE A 587 13.20 46.57 21.66
C ILE A 587 14.17 47.17 22.70
N SER A 588 15.33 47.70 22.30
CA SER A 588 16.36 48.22 23.22
C SER A 588 15.90 49.43 24.06
N GLY A 589 14.89 50.17 23.58
CA GLY A 589 14.21 51.24 24.33
C GLY A 589 13.17 50.74 25.35
N GLY A 590 12.92 49.43 25.42
CA GLY A 590 11.90 48.80 26.26
C GLY A 590 10.49 48.84 25.63
N ILE A 591 9.70 47.79 25.90
CA ILE A 591 8.39 47.57 25.25
C ILE A 591 7.40 48.73 25.46
N ALA A 592 7.44 49.44 26.60
CA ALA A 592 6.59 50.62 26.81
C ALA A 592 6.80 51.72 25.75
N ALA A 593 8.02 51.90 25.26
CA ALA A 593 8.38 52.88 24.21
C ALA A 593 8.19 52.35 22.78
N LEU A 594 8.02 51.03 22.60
CA LEU A 594 7.92 50.37 21.30
C LEU A 594 6.76 50.93 20.46
N ASN A 595 7.03 51.20 19.19
CA ASN A 595 6.07 51.65 18.18
C ASN A 595 6.51 51.18 16.78
N GLN A 596 5.72 51.44 15.74
CA GLN A 596 6.03 50.93 14.39
C GLN A 596 7.38 51.41 13.82
N SER A 597 7.93 52.56 14.27
CA SER A 597 9.26 53.02 13.84
C SER A 597 10.43 52.16 14.35
N ASN A 598 10.17 51.17 15.20
CA ASN A 598 11.15 50.20 15.67
C ASN A 598 11.24 48.95 14.78
N VAL A 599 10.32 48.79 13.81
CA VAL A 599 10.27 47.62 12.92
C VAL A 599 10.97 47.91 11.60
N ALA A 600 11.86 47.02 11.18
CA ALA A 600 12.42 46.97 9.84
C ALA A 600 12.06 45.62 9.20
N THR A 601 11.22 45.64 8.17
CA THR A 601 10.89 44.45 7.36
C THR A 601 11.79 44.41 6.13
N LEU A 602 12.49 43.29 5.94
CA LEU A 602 13.43 43.04 4.87
C LEU A 602 12.75 42.20 3.78
N LEU A 603 12.79 42.67 2.53
CA LEU A 603 12.18 42.02 1.36
C LEU A 603 13.26 41.45 0.44
N PHE A 604 12.98 40.32 -0.20
CA PHE A 604 13.92 39.67 -1.13
C PHE A 604 13.95 40.27 -2.55
N THR A 605 13.19 41.36 -2.81
CA THR A 605 13.11 42.04 -4.13
C THR A 605 14.48 42.33 -4.78
N ALA A 606 15.52 42.58 -4.00
CA ALA A 606 16.89 42.81 -4.48
C ALA A 606 17.55 41.57 -5.13
N TYR A 607 17.02 40.37 -4.89
CA TYR A 607 17.49 39.09 -5.44
C TYR A 607 16.75 38.67 -6.71
N ASN A 608 15.67 39.34 -7.10
CA ASN A 608 15.00 39.12 -8.40
C ASN A 608 15.94 39.36 -9.60
N THR A 609 16.91 40.26 -9.46
CA THR A 609 17.96 40.49 -10.48
C THR A 609 19.06 39.43 -10.49
N GLN A 610 19.04 38.52 -9.51
CA GLN A 610 20.00 37.43 -9.30
C GLN A 610 19.35 36.05 -9.53
N GLU A 611 18.07 35.98 -9.87
CA GLU A 611 17.27 34.75 -9.98
C GLU A 611 17.98 33.63 -10.76
N ALA A 612 18.44 33.92 -11.99
CA ALA A 612 19.15 32.94 -12.82
C ALA A 612 20.48 32.44 -12.23
N ALA A 613 21.15 33.23 -11.39
CA ALA A 613 22.39 32.84 -10.72
C ALA A 613 22.13 32.02 -9.44
N LEU A 614 21.02 32.30 -8.74
CA LEU A 614 20.58 31.54 -7.57
C LEU A 614 20.05 30.16 -7.99
N ILE A 615 19.20 30.09 -9.01
CA ILE A 615 18.75 28.81 -9.60
C ILE A 615 19.96 28.00 -10.08
N ALA A 616 20.92 28.61 -10.78
CA ALA A 616 22.14 27.94 -11.24
C ALA A 616 23.12 27.53 -10.11
N SER A 617 22.88 27.94 -8.86
CA SER A 617 23.60 27.45 -7.68
C SER A 617 22.82 26.41 -6.86
N GLY A 618 21.58 26.11 -7.24
CA GLY A 618 20.74 25.08 -6.63
C GLY A 618 19.57 25.58 -5.78
N VAL A 619 19.26 26.88 -5.79
CA VAL A 619 18.07 27.42 -5.11
C VAL A 619 16.83 27.03 -5.92
N ARG A 620 15.86 26.35 -5.32
CA ARG A 620 14.61 25.97 -6.00
C ARG A 620 13.76 27.22 -6.25
N LYS A 621 13.50 27.50 -7.53
CA LYS A 621 12.31 28.25 -7.97
C LYS A 621 11.25 27.24 -8.34
N LEU A 622 10.01 27.51 -7.95
CA LEU A 622 8.91 26.56 -7.92
C LEU A 622 7.83 26.97 -8.93
N LYS A 623 7.49 28.25 -8.99
CA LYS A 623 6.47 28.79 -9.89
C LYS A 623 7.11 29.62 -10.99
N LEU A 624 7.08 29.12 -12.23
CA LEU A 624 7.72 29.79 -13.38
C LEU A 624 7.22 31.23 -13.63
N THR A 625 6.01 31.59 -13.17
CA THR A 625 5.36 32.88 -13.43
C THR A 625 5.46 33.91 -12.30
N SER A 626 5.99 33.55 -11.13
CA SER A 626 6.25 34.50 -10.02
C SER A 626 7.60 35.21 -10.22
N THR A 627 7.89 36.23 -9.40
CA THR A 627 9.28 36.64 -9.14
C THR A 627 9.88 35.80 -8.01
N LEU A 628 11.20 35.57 -8.01
CA LEU A 628 11.87 34.83 -6.93
C LEU A 628 11.49 35.37 -5.52
N SER A 629 11.31 36.68 -5.33
CA SER A 629 10.90 37.27 -4.05
C SER A 629 9.47 36.94 -3.56
N GLN A 630 8.64 36.32 -4.41
CA GLN A 630 7.36 35.73 -4.00
C GLN A 630 7.54 34.23 -3.73
N ASP A 631 8.35 33.54 -4.55
CA ASP A 631 8.66 32.11 -4.36
C ASP A 631 9.49 31.81 -3.11
N LEU A 632 10.20 32.82 -2.58
CA LEU A 632 11.05 32.72 -1.37
C LEU A 632 10.21 32.85 -0.10
N GLU A 633 9.92 31.72 0.55
CA GLU A 633 9.20 31.63 1.82
C GLU A 633 10.22 31.42 2.97
N PRO A 634 10.38 32.40 3.90
CA PRO A 634 11.27 32.26 5.04
C PRO A 634 10.58 31.53 6.19
N GLU A 635 11.24 30.49 6.67
CA GLU A 635 10.71 29.53 7.64
C GLU A 635 11.28 29.80 9.05
N TYR A 636 12.51 29.35 9.34
CA TYR A 636 13.04 29.28 10.71
C TYR A 636 14.28 30.17 10.90
N VAL A 637 14.36 30.91 12.03
CA VAL A 637 15.44 31.89 12.31
C VAL A 637 16.42 31.40 13.38
N THR A 638 17.72 31.41 13.08
CA THR A 638 18.77 31.20 14.10
C THR A 638 19.77 32.35 14.14
N ILE A 639 20.14 32.81 15.33
CA ILE A 639 20.94 34.03 15.55
C ILE A 639 22.30 33.68 16.18
N ASN A 640 23.38 34.20 15.62
CA ASN A 640 24.74 34.03 16.14
C ASN A 640 24.88 34.61 17.55
N SER A 641 25.65 33.94 18.42
CA SER A 641 25.81 34.28 19.84
C SER A 641 26.21 35.74 20.14
N ASP A 642 26.84 36.44 19.20
CA ASP A 642 27.24 37.85 19.33
C ASP A 642 26.15 38.88 18.95
N SER A 643 24.96 38.41 18.55
CA SER A 643 23.80 39.21 18.11
C SER A 643 24.03 40.10 16.87
N LYS A 644 25.06 39.82 16.04
CA LYS A 644 25.33 40.61 14.82
C LYS A 644 24.91 39.93 13.51
N LYS A 645 24.75 38.61 13.48
CA LYS A 645 24.34 37.87 12.28
C LYS A 645 23.23 36.89 12.61
N ALA A 646 22.29 36.74 11.68
CA ALA A 646 21.30 35.68 11.68
C ALA A 646 21.35 34.90 10.35
N TRP A 647 20.82 33.68 10.42
CA TRP A 647 20.51 32.84 9.27
C TRP A 647 19.03 32.49 9.34
N VAL A 648 18.38 32.46 8.18
CA VAL A 648 16.96 32.11 8.05
C VAL A 648 16.84 31.03 6.98
N THR A 649 16.12 29.96 7.27
CA THR A 649 15.82 28.93 6.28
C THR A 649 14.83 29.45 5.25
N LEU A 650 15.02 29.01 4.00
CA LEU A 650 14.11 29.22 2.88
C LEU A 650 13.76 27.81 2.40
N GLN A 651 12.75 27.23 3.04
CA GLN A 651 12.56 25.77 3.16
C GLN A 651 12.35 25.12 1.80
N GLU A 652 11.27 25.50 1.13
CA GLU A 652 10.86 25.01 -0.19
C GLU A 652 11.90 25.45 -1.24
N ASN A 653 12.64 26.52 -0.98
CA ASN A 653 13.72 26.98 -1.86
C ASN A 653 15.03 26.20 -1.68
N ASN A 654 15.11 25.31 -0.69
CA ASN A 654 16.30 24.53 -0.33
C ASN A 654 17.53 25.43 -0.08
N ALA A 655 17.33 26.54 0.63
CA ALA A 655 18.33 27.59 0.77
C ALA A 655 18.38 28.24 2.16
N ILE A 656 19.42 29.03 2.39
CA ILE A 656 19.62 29.85 3.59
C ILE A 656 19.82 31.31 3.18
N ALA A 657 19.06 32.22 3.79
CA ALA A 657 19.32 33.65 3.76
C ALA A 657 20.27 34.06 4.90
N GLU A 658 21.22 34.97 4.62
CA GLU A 658 22.09 35.56 5.63
C GLU A 658 21.69 37.01 5.93
N ILE A 659 21.67 37.40 7.21
CA ILE A 659 21.23 38.74 7.63
C ILE A 659 22.24 39.38 8.59
N ASP A 660 22.70 40.59 8.27
CA ASP A 660 23.46 41.44 9.18
C ASP A 660 22.52 42.25 10.08
N LEU A 661 22.54 41.95 11.38
CA LEU A 661 21.76 42.61 12.43
C LEU A 661 22.42 43.90 12.95
N THR A 662 23.58 44.28 12.41
CA THR A 662 24.23 45.58 12.67
C THR A 662 23.59 46.66 11.80
N ASN A 663 23.34 46.33 10.52
CA ASN A 663 22.76 47.24 9.52
C ASN A 663 21.29 46.94 9.18
N ASN A 664 20.75 45.82 9.68
CA ASN A 664 19.43 45.25 9.33
C ASN A 664 19.29 45.07 7.81
N THR A 665 20.13 44.22 7.22
CA THR A 665 20.15 43.93 5.78
C THR A 665 20.36 42.45 5.50
N ILE A 666 19.60 41.88 4.57
CA ILE A 666 19.93 40.58 3.96
C ILE A 666 21.23 40.79 3.17
N THR A 667 22.23 39.92 3.38
CA THR A 667 23.56 40.04 2.76
C THR A 667 23.80 39.00 1.68
N ASP A 668 23.15 37.84 1.75
CA ASP A 668 23.46 36.69 0.91
C ASP A 668 22.28 35.69 0.89
N ILE A 669 22.19 34.87 -0.16
CA ILE A 669 21.30 33.69 -0.26
C ILE A 669 22.11 32.57 -0.88
N TRP A 670 22.08 31.37 -0.31
CA TRP A 670 22.82 30.22 -0.81
C TRP A 670 22.04 28.92 -0.67
N ALA A 671 22.14 28.06 -1.70
CA ALA A 671 21.50 26.75 -1.73
C ALA A 671 22.24 25.72 -0.87
N LEU A 672 21.51 24.72 -0.37
CA LEU A 672 22.09 23.56 0.32
C LEU A 672 22.57 22.46 -0.63
N GLY A 673 22.16 22.50 -1.91
CA GLY A 673 22.41 21.43 -2.87
C GLY A 673 21.51 20.22 -2.64
N THR A 674 21.95 19.03 -3.05
CA THR A 674 21.17 17.78 -2.93
C THR A 674 22.02 16.64 -2.38
N LYS A 675 21.37 15.71 -1.68
CA LYS A 675 21.91 14.41 -1.27
C LYS A 675 21.69 13.39 -2.39
N ASP A 676 22.73 12.63 -2.73
CA ASP A 676 22.67 11.60 -3.78
C ASP A 676 22.29 10.25 -3.17
N ILE A 677 21.10 9.74 -3.52
CA ILE A 677 20.53 8.50 -2.97
C ILE A 677 21.07 7.25 -3.69
N SER A 678 21.97 7.40 -4.67
CA SER A 678 22.66 6.27 -5.30
C SER A 678 23.91 5.80 -4.53
N ILE A 679 24.33 6.55 -3.50
CA ILE A 679 25.56 6.31 -2.72
C ILE A 679 25.26 5.50 -1.44
N PRO A 680 25.95 4.37 -1.19
CA PRO A 680 25.86 3.64 0.08
C PRO A 680 26.03 4.55 1.30
N GLY A 681 25.10 4.40 2.27
CA GLY A 681 24.95 5.31 3.40
C GLY A 681 23.80 6.32 3.28
N ASN A 682 23.17 6.44 2.11
CA ASN A 682 22.03 7.34 1.86
C ASN A 682 20.73 6.61 1.47
N GLY A 683 20.62 5.30 1.70
CA GLY A 683 19.52 4.48 1.18
C GLY A 683 18.16 4.80 1.81
N PHE A 684 17.07 4.68 1.03
CA PHE A 684 15.70 4.91 1.50
C PHE A 684 14.84 3.65 1.33
N ASP A 685 13.89 3.43 2.24
CA ASP A 685 12.77 2.53 1.99
C ASP A 685 11.66 3.29 1.24
N VAL A 686 11.51 3.01 -0.06
CA VAL A 686 10.74 3.86 -1.00
C VAL A 686 9.33 3.37 -1.33
N SER A 687 8.93 2.19 -0.86
CA SER A 687 7.64 1.56 -1.22
C SER A 687 6.85 1.13 0.01
N ASP A 688 5.61 1.63 0.10
CA ASP A 688 4.58 1.17 1.03
C ASP A 688 3.83 -0.08 0.52
N ASN A 689 4.24 -0.65 -0.62
CA ASN A 689 3.47 -1.61 -1.42
C ASN A 689 4.19 -2.95 -1.64
N ASN A 690 5.27 -3.21 -0.90
CA ASN A 690 6.05 -4.45 -0.96
C ASN A 690 5.88 -5.33 0.30
N GLY A 691 5.41 -4.76 1.42
CA GLY A 691 5.22 -5.45 2.70
C GLY A 691 6.51 -5.71 3.49
N GLU A 692 7.64 -5.19 3.03
CA GLU A 692 8.99 -5.54 3.48
C GLU A 692 9.82 -4.27 3.66
N VAL A 693 10.52 -4.10 4.79
CA VAL A 693 11.48 -2.99 4.94
C VAL A 693 12.72 -3.28 4.11
N LEU A 694 13.01 -2.39 3.16
CA LEU A 694 14.06 -2.52 2.15
C LEU A 694 14.70 -1.14 1.91
N ILE A 695 15.58 -0.74 2.83
CA ILE A 695 16.34 0.51 2.77
C ILE A 695 17.47 0.32 1.73
N ALA A 696 17.26 0.86 0.54
CA ALA A 696 18.07 0.60 -0.66
C ALA A 696 18.53 1.89 -1.34
N ASN A 697 19.61 1.82 -2.11
CA ASN A 697 20.05 2.94 -2.95
C ASN A 697 19.31 3.01 -4.29
N TRP A 698 19.13 4.23 -4.80
CA TRP A 698 18.29 4.53 -5.95
C TRP A 698 18.87 5.67 -6.81
N PRO A 699 18.64 5.70 -8.13
CA PRO A 699 19.12 6.76 -9.02
C PRO A 699 18.24 8.02 -8.90
N MET A 700 18.29 8.66 -7.73
CA MET A 700 17.52 9.84 -7.39
C MET A 700 18.30 10.76 -6.43
N LYS A 701 17.88 12.02 -6.34
CA LYS A 701 18.45 13.04 -5.46
C LYS A 701 17.39 13.54 -4.50
N ALA A 702 17.79 13.83 -3.26
CA ALA A 702 16.96 14.50 -2.28
C ALA A 702 17.39 15.96 -2.10
N PHE A 703 16.44 16.89 -2.09
CA PHE A 703 16.66 18.23 -1.55
C PHE A 703 16.67 18.15 -0.02
N TYR A 704 17.49 18.99 0.63
CA TYR A 704 17.59 18.99 2.09
C TYR A 704 16.36 19.64 2.75
N LEU A 705 15.76 20.68 2.16
CA LEU A 705 14.54 21.34 2.68
C LEU A 705 14.65 21.66 4.18
N PRO A 706 15.48 22.66 4.54
CA PRO A 706 15.86 22.88 5.92
C PRO A 706 14.70 23.51 6.70
N ASP A 707 14.10 22.69 7.55
CA ASP A 707 12.94 23.02 8.38
C ASP A 707 13.44 23.80 9.61
N GLY A 708 13.49 23.17 10.78
CA GLY A 708 14.19 23.67 11.94
C GLY A 708 15.69 23.94 11.65
N VAL A 709 16.19 25.08 12.13
CA VAL A 709 17.63 25.40 12.13
C VAL A 709 18.15 25.90 13.49
N ALA A 710 19.28 25.32 13.92
CA ALA A 710 20.05 25.74 15.09
C ALA A 710 21.48 26.17 14.69
N ASN A 711 22.19 26.89 15.57
CA ASN A 711 23.61 27.21 15.35
C ASN A 711 24.47 27.00 16.60
N TYR A 712 25.77 26.76 16.39
CA TYR A 712 26.78 26.69 17.45
C TYR A 712 28.17 27.05 16.92
N THR A 713 29.12 27.37 17.81
CA THR A 713 30.46 27.82 17.42
C THR A 713 31.53 26.87 17.95
N VAL A 714 32.41 26.40 17.05
CA VAL A 714 33.61 25.62 17.40
C VAL A 714 34.86 26.42 17.02
N GLY A 715 35.62 26.85 18.02
CA GLY A 715 36.78 27.73 17.84
C GLY A 715 36.37 29.11 17.33
N ALA A 716 36.62 29.38 16.06
CA ALA A 716 36.28 30.63 15.37
C ALA A 716 35.21 30.45 14.27
N ASN A 717 34.72 29.22 14.04
CA ASN A 717 33.74 28.90 13.02
C ASN A 717 32.36 28.69 13.67
N THR A 718 31.33 29.37 13.16
CA THR A 718 29.93 29.02 13.45
C THR A 718 29.46 27.97 12.43
N TYR A 719 28.69 27.00 12.92
CA TYR A 719 28.06 25.94 12.14
C TYR A 719 26.54 26.04 12.32
N LEU A 720 25.81 25.77 11.24
CA LEU A 720 24.37 25.56 11.26
C LEU A 720 24.10 24.07 11.36
N VAL A 721 23.03 23.70 12.06
CA VAL A 721 22.49 22.34 12.09
C VAL A 721 21.04 22.42 11.63
N THR A 722 20.69 21.70 10.57
CA THR A 722 19.34 21.68 9.98
C THR A 722 18.71 20.32 10.14
N ALA A 723 17.42 20.30 10.45
CA ALA A 723 16.56 19.16 10.16
C ALA A 723 16.17 19.23 8.68
N ASN A 724 16.13 18.09 7.99
CA ASN A 724 16.13 18.06 6.52
C ASN A 724 14.87 17.39 5.92
N GLU A 725 13.66 17.79 6.32
CA GLU A 725 12.43 17.21 5.76
C GLU A 725 11.28 18.22 5.53
N GLY A 726 11.59 19.49 5.33
CA GLY A 726 10.59 20.53 5.05
C GLY A 726 9.68 20.27 3.82
N ASP A 727 8.65 21.10 3.64
CA ASP A 727 7.43 20.64 2.97
C ASP A 727 7.35 20.81 1.43
N GLU A 728 6.21 20.38 0.87
CA GLU A 728 5.95 20.31 -0.58
C GLU A 728 4.75 21.17 -0.99
N LYS A 729 4.89 22.02 -2.02
CA LYS A 729 3.86 23.04 -2.34
C LYS A 729 2.60 22.44 -2.97
N GLU A 730 1.58 22.22 -2.12
CA GLU A 730 0.38 21.45 -2.43
C GLU A 730 -0.92 22.22 -2.15
N TYR A 731 -1.26 23.10 -3.08
CA TYR A 731 -2.40 24.02 -3.04
C TYR A 731 -3.49 23.60 -4.03
N THR A 732 -4.71 24.14 -3.90
CA THR A 732 -5.77 23.90 -4.90
C THR A 732 -5.44 24.52 -6.26
N GLY A 733 -4.66 25.61 -6.27
CA GLY A 733 -4.16 26.26 -7.48
C GLY A 733 -2.83 25.74 -8.04
N PHE A 734 -2.09 24.88 -7.32
CA PHE A 734 -0.73 24.45 -7.68
C PHE A 734 -0.35 23.16 -6.96
N VAL A 735 0.16 22.18 -7.69
CA VAL A 735 0.52 20.85 -7.16
C VAL A 735 1.91 20.50 -7.65
N GLU A 736 2.89 20.49 -6.76
CA GLU A 736 4.25 20.02 -7.04
C GLU A 736 4.34 18.48 -7.05
N ARG A 737 3.54 17.83 -6.19
CA ARG A 737 3.64 16.40 -5.90
C ARG A 737 3.25 15.56 -7.10
N THR A 738 4.16 14.68 -7.52
CA THR A 738 3.86 13.58 -8.44
C THR A 738 4.46 12.27 -7.92
N THR A 739 4.49 11.23 -8.75
CA THR A 739 5.17 9.96 -8.44
C THR A 739 6.01 9.49 -9.62
N VAL A 740 7.04 8.69 -9.36
CA VAL A 740 7.97 8.21 -10.40
C VAL A 740 7.25 7.39 -11.50
N SER A 741 6.12 6.74 -11.19
CA SER A 741 5.31 6.07 -12.23
C SER A 741 4.49 7.02 -13.12
N ALA A 742 4.28 8.27 -12.70
CA ALA A 742 3.46 9.27 -13.37
C ALA A 742 4.26 10.30 -14.18
N THR A 743 5.55 10.51 -13.88
CA THR A 743 6.48 11.24 -14.76
C THR A 743 6.81 10.40 -16.00
N ASN A 744 7.38 11.01 -17.04
CA ASN A 744 8.26 10.30 -17.97
C ASN A 744 9.71 10.36 -17.44
N LEU A 745 10.58 9.49 -17.94
CA LEU A 745 12.00 9.44 -17.58
C LEU A 745 12.79 9.20 -18.87
N ASP A 746 13.87 9.95 -19.10
CA ASP A 746 14.67 9.84 -20.33
C ASP A 746 15.14 8.38 -20.52
N PRO A 747 14.79 7.70 -21.62
CA PRO A 747 15.19 6.32 -21.85
C PRO A 747 16.70 6.13 -22.08
N ALA A 748 17.48 7.19 -22.30
CA ALA A 748 18.94 7.13 -22.38
C ALA A 748 19.61 7.12 -21.00
N ILE A 749 19.11 7.91 -20.04
CA ILE A 749 19.58 7.92 -18.64
C ILE A 749 18.94 6.80 -17.81
N PHE A 750 17.65 6.53 -18.00
CA PHE A 750 16.87 5.51 -17.31
C PHE A 750 16.40 4.38 -18.24
N PRO A 751 17.29 3.60 -18.90
CA PRO A 751 16.89 2.43 -19.69
C PRO A 751 16.23 1.33 -18.83
N ASN A 752 16.34 1.45 -17.49
CA ASN A 752 15.69 0.65 -16.46
C ASN A 752 14.33 1.21 -15.99
N ALA A 753 13.80 2.30 -16.57
CA ALA A 753 12.60 2.99 -16.09
C ALA A 753 11.39 2.05 -15.86
N ALA A 754 11.19 1.04 -16.70
CA ALA A 754 10.11 0.06 -16.54
C ALA A 754 10.24 -0.82 -15.27
N VAL A 755 11.43 -0.92 -14.69
CA VAL A 755 11.69 -1.55 -13.38
C VAL A 755 11.56 -0.54 -12.24
N LEU A 756 12.14 0.66 -12.39
CA LEU A 756 12.02 1.71 -11.37
C LEU A 756 10.55 2.05 -11.07
N LYS A 757 9.71 2.14 -12.12
CA LYS A 757 8.28 2.45 -12.03
C LYS A 757 7.39 1.32 -11.48
N GLN A 758 7.94 0.18 -11.08
CA GLN A 758 7.16 -0.88 -10.41
C GLN A 758 6.72 -0.43 -9.02
N THR A 759 5.52 -0.82 -8.57
CA THR A 759 4.95 -0.32 -7.30
C THR A 759 5.68 -0.82 -6.05
N TYR A 760 6.38 -1.96 -6.14
CA TYR A 760 7.25 -2.50 -5.09
C TYR A 760 8.65 -1.85 -5.08
N ASN A 761 8.98 -1.05 -6.11
CA ASN A 761 10.16 -0.21 -6.24
C ASN A 761 9.72 1.28 -6.12
N LEU A 762 10.44 2.22 -6.75
CA LEU A 762 10.13 3.66 -6.77
C LEU A 762 8.75 4.06 -7.33
N GLY A 763 8.00 3.18 -7.99
CA GLY A 763 6.80 3.56 -8.76
C GLY A 763 5.73 4.36 -8.00
N ARG A 764 5.59 4.14 -6.67
CA ARG A 764 4.65 4.90 -5.81
C ARG A 764 5.31 6.04 -5.03
N PHE A 765 6.64 6.15 -5.05
CA PHE A 765 7.43 7.15 -4.34
C PHE A 765 7.09 8.57 -4.82
N ARG A 766 6.97 9.53 -3.89
CA ARG A 766 6.73 10.95 -4.21
C ARG A 766 8.00 11.59 -4.79
N THR A 767 7.80 12.49 -5.74
CA THR A 767 8.87 13.22 -6.44
C THR A 767 8.27 14.55 -6.92
N THR A 768 9.10 15.58 -7.10
CA THR A 768 8.64 16.88 -7.63
C THR A 768 8.40 16.81 -9.13
N ASN A 769 7.37 17.50 -9.63
CA ASN A 769 7.15 17.74 -11.05
C ASN A 769 7.84 19.02 -11.59
N LEU A 770 8.51 19.79 -10.72
CA LEU A 770 9.10 21.10 -11.00
C LEU A 770 10.61 21.03 -11.30
N ASN A 771 11.31 20.00 -10.81
CA ASN A 771 12.77 19.88 -10.94
C ASN A 771 13.17 18.47 -11.43
N GLY A 772 13.98 18.39 -12.48
CA GLY A 772 14.51 17.12 -13.01
C GLY A 772 14.49 16.99 -14.54
N ASN A 773 13.68 17.80 -15.21
CA ASN A 773 13.85 18.12 -16.63
C ASN A 773 14.90 19.25 -16.75
N LEU A 774 15.92 19.04 -17.58
CA LEU A 774 17.13 19.86 -17.70
C LEU A 774 17.32 20.46 -19.11
N ASP A 775 16.72 19.86 -20.15
CA ASP A 775 16.82 20.34 -21.54
C ASP A 775 15.56 21.04 -22.08
N GLY A 776 14.42 20.86 -21.41
CA GLY A 776 13.14 21.51 -21.72
C GLY A 776 12.13 20.67 -22.50
N ASP A 777 12.30 19.34 -22.64
CA ASP A 777 11.34 18.49 -23.36
C ASP A 777 10.10 18.02 -22.53
N ALA A 778 9.75 16.72 -22.53
CA ALA A 778 8.64 16.14 -21.78
C ALA A 778 9.05 14.93 -20.91
N ASP A 779 10.33 14.52 -20.95
CA ASP A 779 10.91 13.49 -20.10
C ASP A 779 11.66 14.14 -18.91
N PHE A 780 12.28 13.32 -18.05
CA PHE A 780 13.05 13.77 -16.89
C PHE A 780 14.40 13.06 -16.88
N GLU A 781 15.46 13.82 -16.68
CA GLU A 781 16.86 13.39 -16.65
C GLU A 781 17.31 13.09 -15.21
N GLU A 782 16.60 13.65 -14.22
CA GLU A 782 16.85 13.41 -12.79
C GLU A 782 15.54 13.20 -12.03
N ILE A 783 15.51 12.19 -11.15
CA ILE A 783 14.42 12.00 -10.17
C ILE A 783 14.79 12.82 -8.92
N ASN A 784 14.04 13.88 -8.64
CA ASN A 784 14.24 14.71 -7.45
C ASN A 784 13.13 14.48 -6.42
N CYS A 785 13.51 14.26 -5.16
CA CYS A 785 12.59 14.08 -4.05
C CYS A 785 12.79 15.15 -2.98
N LEU A 786 11.77 15.28 -2.14
CA LEU A 786 11.58 16.35 -1.18
C LEU A 786 11.80 15.74 0.20
N GLY A 787 12.73 16.32 0.96
CA GLY A 787 13.25 15.77 2.21
C GLY A 787 14.35 14.72 2.01
N ALA A 788 15.31 14.70 2.94
CA ALA A 788 16.59 13.97 2.85
C ALA A 788 16.76 12.90 3.94
N ARG A 789 15.76 12.72 4.82
CA ARG A 789 15.66 11.74 5.92
C ARG A 789 16.79 11.80 6.95
N SER A 790 17.37 12.99 7.12
CA SER A 790 18.59 13.22 7.89
C SER A 790 18.60 14.55 8.65
N PHE A 791 19.66 14.77 9.42
CA PHE A 791 20.09 16.12 9.80
C PHE A 791 21.46 16.43 9.18
N SER A 792 21.70 17.69 8.86
CA SER A 792 22.95 18.17 8.26
C SER A 792 23.67 19.17 9.17
N ILE A 793 24.99 19.22 9.06
CA ILE A 793 25.83 20.29 9.64
C ILE A 793 26.51 21.05 8.50
N PHE A 794 26.30 22.37 8.45
CA PHE A 794 26.93 23.28 7.47
C PHE A 794 27.89 24.25 8.16
N ASN A 795 29.07 24.48 7.58
CA ASN A 795 29.95 25.56 8.02
C ASN A 795 29.43 26.91 7.49
N ALA A 796 29.03 27.81 8.39
CA ALA A 796 28.34 29.07 8.05
C ALA A 796 29.27 30.16 7.44
N THR A 797 30.55 29.86 7.22
CA THR A 797 31.52 30.73 6.54
C THR A 797 31.87 30.20 5.15
N THR A 798 32.03 28.88 4.99
CA THR A 798 32.33 28.27 3.69
C THR A 798 31.09 27.86 2.91
N LYS A 799 29.91 27.82 3.55
CA LYS A 799 28.64 27.34 2.98
C LYS A 799 28.73 25.91 2.47
N GLN A 800 29.57 25.08 3.09
CA GLN A 800 29.75 23.67 2.75
C GLN A 800 29.17 22.81 3.85
N ILE A 801 28.50 21.73 3.46
CA ILE A 801 28.17 20.63 4.36
C ILE A 801 29.47 19.99 4.88
N VAL A 802 29.47 19.63 6.16
CA VAL A 802 30.60 18.96 6.84
C VAL A 802 30.19 17.64 7.48
N PHE A 803 28.89 17.40 7.66
CA PHE A 803 28.28 16.15 8.06
C PHE A 803 26.82 16.09 7.56
N ASP A 804 26.35 14.90 7.20
CA ASP A 804 24.94 14.51 7.05
C ASP A 804 24.78 13.16 7.75
N SER A 805 23.63 12.90 8.39
CA SER A 805 23.41 11.62 9.08
C SER A 805 23.09 10.43 8.16
N GLY A 806 23.15 10.59 6.83
CA GLY A 806 22.90 9.51 5.89
C GLY A 806 21.49 8.94 6.05
N ASP A 807 21.39 7.62 6.09
CA ASP A 807 20.17 6.87 6.37
C ASP A 807 20.07 6.41 7.85
N ASP A 808 20.85 6.99 8.78
CA ASP A 808 20.86 6.64 10.21
C ASP A 808 19.45 6.52 10.82
N PHE A 809 18.54 7.44 10.45
CA PHE A 809 17.19 7.51 11.00
C PHE A 809 16.30 6.37 10.50
N GLU A 810 16.37 6.07 9.19
CA GLU A 810 15.72 4.89 8.57
C GLU A 810 16.24 3.61 9.23
N MET A 811 17.57 3.44 9.26
CA MET A 811 18.25 2.27 9.81
C MET A 811 17.92 2.04 11.29
N TYR A 812 17.97 3.10 12.11
CA TYR A 812 17.70 2.97 13.54
C TYR A 812 16.22 2.68 13.82
N THR A 813 15.30 3.37 13.15
CA THR A 813 13.85 3.16 13.38
C THR A 813 13.37 1.82 12.81
N ALA A 814 13.93 1.32 11.71
CA ALA A 814 13.66 -0.02 11.20
C ALA A 814 14.06 -1.11 12.22
N ALA A 815 15.27 -1.01 12.78
CA ALA A 815 15.79 -2.00 13.71
C ALA A 815 15.15 -1.94 15.11
N ASN A 816 14.76 -0.74 15.59
CA ASN A 816 14.36 -0.53 16.98
C ASN A 816 12.86 -0.18 17.17
N LEU A 817 12.18 0.33 16.14
CA LEU A 817 10.74 0.63 16.14
C LEU A 817 10.01 0.09 14.89
N PRO A 818 10.13 -1.21 14.52
CA PRO A 818 9.49 -1.75 13.30
C PRO A 818 7.95 -1.63 13.25
N LEU A 819 7.28 -1.32 14.37
CA LEU A 819 5.84 -1.03 14.41
C LEU A 819 5.48 0.43 14.10
N LEU A 820 6.45 1.34 14.14
CA LEU A 820 6.30 2.78 13.81
C LEU A 820 7.24 3.24 12.68
N PHE A 821 8.06 2.32 12.13
CA PHE A 821 8.96 2.60 11.01
C PHE A 821 8.20 3.23 9.84
N ASN A 822 8.56 4.47 9.50
CA ASN A 822 7.87 5.32 8.51
C ASN A 822 6.34 5.30 8.64
N ALA A 823 5.83 5.29 9.87
CA ALA A 823 4.41 5.47 10.18
C ALA A 823 4.03 6.96 10.18
N ASP A 824 2.75 7.25 9.92
CA ASP A 824 2.23 8.63 9.91
C ASP A 824 2.02 9.18 11.32
N HIS A 825 1.96 10.50 11.51
CA HIS A 825 1.56 11.08 12.80
C HIS A 825 0.08 10.79 13.14
N GLU A 826 -0.77 10.54 12.12
CA GLU A 826 -2.19 10.23 12.29
C GLU A 826 -2.48 8.79 12.77
N ASN A 827 -1.54 7.83 12.58
CA ASN A 827 -1.81 6.42 12.84
C ASN A 827 -0.55 5.54 12.95
N ASN A 828 -0.60 4.46 13.73
CA ASN A 828 0.53 3.54 13.94
C ASN A 828 0.71 2.49 12.83
N THR A 829 0.40 2.80 11.56
CA THR A 829 0.63 1.84 10.46
C THR A 829 2.03 2.05 9.91
N ALA A 830 2.93 1.09 10.11
CA ALA A 830 4.27 1.14 9.53
C ALA A 830 4.23 1.26 7.98
N LYS A 831 5.27 1.88 7.43
CA LYS A 831 5.51 2.15 5.99
C LYS A 831 4.60 3.16 5.28
N THR A 832 3.63 3.80 5.93
CA THR A 832 2.73 4.77 5.25
C THR A 832 3.49 5.98 4.68
N ARG A 833 4.55 6.43 5.33
CA ARG A 833 5.44 7.52 4.90
C ARG A 833 6.62 7.07 4.03
N SER A 834 6.90 5.76 3.91
CA SER A 834 8.03 5.24 3.11
C SER A 834 8.01 5.76 1.67
N ARG A 835 6.82 5.81 1.07
CA ARG A 835 6.60 6.35 -0.27
C ARG A 835 6.59 7.90 -0.36
N ALA A 836 6.94 8.60 0.72
CA ALA A 836 6.85 10.06 0.91
C ALA A 836 8.12 10.59 1.60
N LYS A 837 8.01 11.21 2.77
CA LYS A 837 9.11 11.84 3.53
C LYS A 837 9.69 10.92 4.67
N GLY A 838 9.10 9.75 4.95
CA GLY A 838 9.75 8.69 5.76
C GLY A 838 9.79 8.94 7.28
N PRO A 839 10.96 9.09 7.94
CA PRO A 839 11.06 9.38 9.38
C PRO A 839 10.68 10.80 9.80
N GLU A 840 10.95 11.77 8.93
CA GLU A 840 10.55 13.20 8.99
C GLU A 840 11.13 13.99 10.18
N PRO A 841 12.41 14.39 10.09
CA PRO A 841 13.02 15.36 11.00
C PRO A 841 12.58 16.81 10.76
N GLU A 842 12.03 17.42 11.81
CA GLU A 842 11.31 18.72 11.78
C GLU A 842 12.00 19.75 12.74
N GLY A 843 11.59 19.86 14.01
CA GLY A 843 12.22 20.75 14.97
C GLY A 843 13.67 20.36 15.36
N ILE A 844 14.55 21.35 15.55
CA ILE A 844 15.93 21.13 16.01
C ILE A 844 16.40 22.14 17.05
N THR A 845 17.19 21.68 18.03
CA THR A 845 17.86 22.56 19.01
C THR A 845 19.25 22.04 19.40
N THR A 846 20.13 22.94 19.84
CA THR A 846 21.50 22.62 20.28
C THR A 846 21.74 23.04 21.72
N ALA A 847 22.46 22.21 22.47
CA ALA A 847 22.83 22.50 23.86
C ALA A 847 24.29 22.17 24.13
N LYS A 848 24.97 23.03 24.91
CA LYS A 848 26.27 22.70 25.50
C LYS A 848 26.06 22.04 26.87
N ILE A 849 26.57 20.83 27.04
CA ILE A 849 26.43 20.02 28.26
C ILE A 849 27.83 19.59 28.69
N GLY A 850 28.36 20.24 29.73
CA GLY A 850 29.76 20.07 30.14
C GLY A 850 30.73 20.69 29.12
N SER A 851 31.70 19.90 28.64
CA SER A 851 32.57 20.29 27.53
C SER A 851 31.89 20.17 26.16
N GLU A 852 30.92 19.28 26.04
CA GLU A 852 30.37 18.78 24.77
C GLU A 852 29.20 19.61 24.25
N THR A 853 28.95 19.54 22.94
CA THR A 853 27.76 20.11 22.30
C THR A 853 26.91 18.99 21.73
N PHE A 854 25.61 19.01 22.02
CA PHE A 854 24.64 18.04 21.51
C PHE A 854 23.61 18.74 20.62
N ALA A 855 23.19 18.06 19.56
CA ALA A 855 22.01 18.38 18.77
C ALA A 855 20.87 17.43 19.16
N PHE A 856 19.66 17.97 19.24
CA PHE A 856 18.42 17.25 19.51
C PHE A 856 17.46 17.55 18.37
N ILE A 857 17.03 16.51 17.66
CA ILE A 857 16.23 16.60 16.44
C ILE A 857 14.90 15.87 16.68
N SER A 858 13.78 16.58 16.61
CA SER A 858 12.43 16.00 16.58
C SER A 858 12.27 15.07 15.37
N LEU A 859 11.54 13.97 15.49
CA LEU A 859 10.96 13.26 14.35
C LEU A 859 9.44 13.38 14.44
N GLU A 860 8.82 14.04 13.48
CA GLU A 860 7.45 14.54 13.57
C GLU A 860 6.42 13.43 13.25
N ARG A 861 6.56 12.71 12.13
CA ARG A 861 5.66 11.57 11.81
C ARG A 861 5.92 10.37 12.70
N VAL A 862 7.16 9.88 12.79
CA VAL A 862 7.48 8.66 13.59
C VAL A 862 7.39 8.93 15.10
N GLY A 863 7.59 10.18 15.52
CA GLY A 863 7.64 10.60 16.92
C GLY A 863 9.04 10.53 17.53
N GLY A 864 9.21 11.21 18.67
CA GLY A 864 10.43 11.17 19.46
C GLY A 864 11.53 12.17 19.05
N VAL A 865 12.70 11.99 19.65
CA VAL A 865 13.87 12.86 19.52
C VAL A 865 15.14 12.02 19.29
N MET A 866 15.85 12.30 18.20
CA MET A 866 17.21 11.86 17.92
C MET A 866 18.22 12.77 18.63
N VAL A 867 19.31 12.21 19.16
CA VAL A 867 20.34 12.94 19.91
C VAL A 867 21.73 12.59 19.40
N TYR A 868 22.50 13.61 19.01
CA TYR A 868 23.87 13.46 18.52
C TYR A 868 24.84 14.34 19.29
N ASN A 869 26.04 13.84 19.63
CA ASN A 869 27.17 14.68 19.99
C ASN A 869 27.71 15.31 18.69
N VAL A 870 27.79 16.64 18.66
CA VAL A 870 28.25 17.44 17.51
C VAL A 870 29.46 18.31 17.86
N THR A 871 30.19 18.00 18.95
CA THR A 871 31.42 18.71 19.36
C THR A 871 32.48 18.73 18.24
N ASP A 872 32.61 17.63 17.49
CA ASP A 872 33.31 17.62 16.20
C ASP A 872 32.27 17.70 15.05
N PRO A 873 32.16 18.85 14.36
CA PRO A 873 31.16 19.06 13.30
C PRO A 873 31.39 18.17 12.06
N ASN A 874 32.52 17.46 11.95
CA ASN A 874 32.85 16.58 10.82
C ASN A 874 32.66 15.09 11.17
N ASN A 875 32.27 14.78 12.42
CA ASN A 875 32.26 13.44 12.99
C ASN A 875 31.24 13.39 14.14
N ALA A 876 30.00 13.78 13.83
CA ALA A 876 28.91 13.71 14.80
C ALA A 876 28.62 12.25 15.16
N LYS A 877 28.23 12.01 16.42
CA LYS A 877 28.04 10.66 16.95
C LYS A 877 26.63 10.48 17.48
N PHE A 878 25.98 9.39 17.11
CA PHE A 878 24.66 9.03 17.65
C PHE A 878 24.75 8.64 19.13
N VAL A 879 23.98 9.33 19.98
CA VAL A 879 24.03 9.21 21.44
C VAL A 879 22.81 8.45 21.96
N GLU A 880 21.62 8.86 21.56
CA GLU A 880 20.35 8.23 21.93
C GLU A 880 19.24 8.64 20.97
N TYR A 881 18.20 7.80 20.88
CA TYR A 881 16.87 8.20 20.45
C TYR A 881 15.86 7.81 21.55
N LYS A 882 14.86 8.66 21.81
CA LYS A 882 13.71 8.35 22.66
C LYS A 882 12.41 8.71 21.94
N ASN A 883 11.40 7.88 22.09
CA ASN A 883 10.05 8.12 21.62
C ASN A 883 9.05 7.75 22.73
N SER A 884 8.06 8.60 22.98
CA SER A 884 7.01 8.41 23.99
C SER A 884 5.64 8.04 23.38
N ARG A 885 5.54 7.97 22.05
CA ARG A 885 4.41 7.39 21.33
C ARG A 885 4.21 5.92 21.71
N SER A 886 2.99 5.52 22.02
CA SER A 886 2.67 4.11 22.26
C SER A 886 2.71 3.33 20.94
N THR A 887 3.43 2.21 20.91
CA THR A 887 3.43 1.27 19.78
C THR A 887 2.19 0.36 19.78
N SER A 888 1.62 0.09 20.96
CA SER A 888 0.53 -0.89 21.15
C SER A 888 -0.88 -0.39 20.82
N ALA A 889 -1.05 0.93 20.75
CA ALA A 889 -2.28 1.65 20.46
C ALA A 889 -1.91 3.08 20.02
N TYR A 890 -2.72 3.71 19.18
CA TYR A 890 -2.56 5.11 18.82
C TYR A 890 -2.87 6.01 20.02
N ALA A 891 -1.81 6.39 20.74
CA ALA A 891 -1.82 7.11 22.01
C ALA A 891 -0.38 7.54 22.37
N GLY A 892 -0.22 8.36 23.41
CA GLY A 892 1.06 8.99 23.74
C GLY A 892 1.39 10.12 22.77
N ASP A 893 2.62 10.61 22.81
CA ASP A 893 2.97 11.90 22.21
C ASP A 893 3.37 11.71 20.73
N HIS A 894 2.82 12.53 19.82
CA HIS A 894 3.00 12.40 18.37
C HIS A 894 2.72 13.73 17.63
N GLY A 895 3.37 13.90 16.47
CA GLY A 895 3.60 15.21 15.82
C GLY A 895 4.66 16.10 16.51
N PRO A 896 5.87 15.63 16.92
CA PRO A 896 6.95 16.49 17.42
C PRO A 896 7.35 17.68 16.53
N GLU A 897 6.90 18.86 16.91
CA GLU A 897 7.27 20.14 16.30
C GLU A 897 8.45 20.77 17.08
N GLY A 898 8.22 21.95 17.66
CA GLY A 898 9.21 22.78 18.34
C GLY A 898 9.85 22.10 19.56
N ILE A 899 11.18 22.13 19.58
CA ILE A 899 12.03 21.51 20.61
C ILE A 899 12.89 22.55 21.34
N THR A 900 12.88 22.51 22.68
CA THR A 900 13.54 23.49 23.56
C THR A 900 14.41 22.80 24.62
N TYR A 901 15.62 23.30 24.84
CA TYR A 901 16.48 22.88 25.95
C TYR A 901 16.47 23.87 27.12
N ILE A 902 16.18 23.39 28.33
CA ILE A 902 16.32 24.13 29.59
C ILE A 902 17.61 23.69 30.28
N ALA A 903 18.55 24.61 30.45
CA ALA A 903 19.81 24.35 31.16
C ALA A 903 19.60 24.15 32.69
N PRO A 904 20.44 23.36 33.37
CA PRO A 904 20.34 23.10 34.81
C PRO A 904 20.16 24.34 35.68
N GLU A 905 20.95 25.38 35.43
CA GLU A 905 20.95 26.67 36.12
C GLU A 905 19.70 27.53 35.84
N ASN A 906 18.95 27.23 34.78
CA ASN A 906 17.70 27.87 34.44
C ASN A 906 16.49 27.09 34.97
N SER A 907 16.64 25.80 35.26
CA SER A 907 15.55 24.92 35.76
C SER A 907 15.20 25.18 37.24
N PRO A 908 13.99 24.79 37.71
CA PRO A 908 13.63 24.91 39.11
C PRO A 908 14.20 23.77 39.99
N THR A 909 14.79 22.74 39.36
CA THR A 909 15.29 21.52 40.04
C THR A 909 16.82 21.36 40.01
N GLY A 910 17.54 22.25 39.32
CA GLY A 910 18.99 22.10 39.08
C GLY A 910 19.36 21.00 38.07
N LYS A 911 18.50 20.72 37.08
CA LYS A 911 18.68 19.66 36.07
C LYS A 911 18.39 20.16 34.65
N GLY A 912 19.05 19.57 33.65
CA GLY A 912 18.73 19.86 32.25
C GLY A 912 17.42 19.19 31.84
N TYR A 913 16.65 19.84 30.97
CA TYR A 913 15.46 19.25 30.35
C TYR A 913 15.43 19.50 28.84
N ILE A 914 14.90 18.54 28.08
CA ILE A 914 14.38 18.74 26.73
C ILE A 914 12.85 18.75 26.83
N LEU A 915 12.25 19.80 26.26
CA LEU A 915 10.83 19.91 26.03
C LEU A 915 10.57 19.76 24.53
N VAL A 916 9.55 18.99 24.18
CA VAL A 916 9.06 18.81 22.81
C VAL A 916 7.60 19.21 22.81
N ALA A 917 7.21 20.15 21.96
CA ALA A 917 5.81 20.40 21.64
C ALA A 917 5.38 19.37 20.58
N ASN A 918 4.19 18.78 20.73
CA ASN A 918 3.70 17.74 19.85
C ASN A 918 2.32 18.15 19.32
N GLU A 919 2.24 18.58 18.05
CA GLU A 919 1.05 19.24 17.49
C GLU A 919 -0.19 18.34 17.58
N ILE A 920 -0.19 17.24 16.82
CA ILE A 920 -1.36 16.36 16.63
C ILE A 920 -1.88 15.76 17.94
N SER A 921 -0.97 15.43 18.87
CA SER A 921 -1.35 14.93 20.18
C SER A 921 -1.83 16.03 21.15
N GLY A 922 -1.49 17.30 20.89
CA GLY A 922 -1.82 18.42 21.76
C GLY A 922 -1.02 18.50 23.05
N THR A 923 0.21 17.96 23.09
CA THR A 923 0.97 17.72 24.33
C THR A 923 2.37 18.31 24.33
N ILE A 924 2.89 18.60 25.53
CA ILE A 924 4.32 18.83 25.78
C ILE A 924 4.94 17.58 26.38
N THR A 925 5.91 16.98 25.69
CA THR A 925 6.76 15.90 26.22
C THR A 925 7.90 16.47 27.05
N ILE A 926 8.14 15.89 28.22
CA ILE A 926 9.18 16.35 29.17
C ILE A 926 10.22 15.25 29.36
N PHE A 927 11.46 15.49 28.93
CA PHE A 927 12.62 14.64 29.20
C PHE A 927 13.62 15.33 30.13
N GLU A 928 14.03 14.67 31.22
CA GLU A 928 15.17 15.06 32.05
C GLU A 928 16.49 14.57 31.40
N VAL A 929 17.45 15.47 31.21
CA VAL A 929 18.74 15.16 30.59
C VAL A 929 19.73 14.66 31.65
N ASN A 930 19.99 13.35 31.65
CA ASN A 930 20.92 12.68 32.54
C ASN A 930 22.33 12.63 31.96
N ALA A 931 23.16 13.63 32.31
CA ALA A 931 24.56 13.74 31.89
C ALA A 931 25.56 13.02 32.82
N LYS A 932 25.15 11.96 33.54
CA LYS A 932 26.02 11.29 34.53
C LYS A 932 27.27 10.65 33.91
N SER A 933 27.18 10.11 32.70
CA SER A 933 28.33 9.52 32.00
C SER A 933 29.45 10.55 31.82
N LEU A 934 29.11 11.77 31.36
CA LEU A 934 30.04 12.90 31.23
C LEU A 934 30.63 13.39 32.57
N SER A 935 30.02 13.05 33.71
CA SER A 935 30.48 13.47 35.04
C SER A 935 31.49 12.52 35.69
N ALA A 936 31.77 11.36 35.07
CA ALA A 936 32.80 10.42 35.52
C ALA A 936 34.14 10.73 34.83
N PRO A 937 35.22 11.08 35.57
CA PRO A 937 36.54 11.34 34.97
C PRO A 937 37.20 10.12 34.31
N ASP A 938 36.71 8.91 34.61
CA ASP A 938 37.28 7.63 34.20
C ASP A 938 36.62 7.04 32.93
N PHE A 939 36.13 7.87 32.01
CA PHE A 939 35.90 7.43 30.63
C PHE A 939 37.23 7.40 29.87
N VAL A 940 37.84 6.21 29.83
CA VAL A 940 38.90 5.91 28.86
C VAL A 940 38.27 6.01 27.47
N SER A 941 38.64 7.03 26.70
CA SER A 941 38.09 7.26 25.37
C SER A 941 38.58 6.19 24.39
N ASP A 942 37.69 5.32 23.93
CA ASP A 942 37.96 4.39 22.82
C ASP A 942 38.09 5.09 21.44
N ASN A 943 38.15 6.43 21.43
CA ASN A 943 38.85 7.23 20.41
C ASN A 943 40.38 6.92 20.40
N THR A 944 40.78 5.65 20.33
CA THR A 944 42.16 5.24 20.04
C THR A 944 42.33 5.23 18.52
N PRO A 945 42.91 6.28 17.89
CA PRO A 945 42.80 6.50 16.44
C PRO A 945 43.42 5.34 15.66
N THR A 946 42.58 4.59 14.93
CA THR A 946 42.92 3.25 14.45
C THR A 946 44.23 3.22 13.68
N PHE A 947 45.05 2.21 13.97
CA PHE A 947 46.33 1.98 13.30
C PHE A 947 46.36 0.55 12.77
N VAL A 948 46.48 0.42 11.46
CA VAL A 948 46.50 -0.85 10.71
C VAL A 948 47.80 -0.91 9.91
N LEU A 949 48.36 -2.10 9.73
CA LEU A 949 49.57 -2.30 8.93
C LEU A 949 49.41 -3.48 7.96
N PHE A 950 49.69 -3.25 6.67
CA PHE A 950 49.47 -4.22 5.59
C PHE A 950 50.57 -4.15 4.50
N PRO A 951 50.94 -5.24 3.82
CA PRO A 951 50.59 -6.62 4.12
C PRO A 951 51.27 -7.09 5.43
N ASN A 952 50.54 -7.90 6.19
CA ASN A 952 51.02 -8.50 7.44
C ASN A 952 50.53 -9.96 7.51
N PRO A 953 51.38 -10.97 7.28
CA PRO A 953 52.84 -10.91 7.23
C PRO A 953 53.43 -10.20 6.00
N SER A 954 54.49 -9.42 6.22
CA SER A 954 55.32 -8.85 5.16
C SER A 954 56.27 -9.89 4.56
N GLN A 955 56.38 -9.89 3.24
CA GLN A 955 57.33 -10.70 2.46
C GLN A 955 58.63 -9.90 2.22
N LYS A 956 59.21 -9.31 3.27
CA LYS A 956 60.38 -8.41 3.22
C LYS A 956 60.23 -7.22 2.25
N GLY A 957 59.01 -6.72 2.10
CA GLY A 957 58.66 -5.58 1.24
C GLY A 957 58.35 -4.29 2.01
N ILE A 958 57.58 -3.41 1.38
CA ILE A 958 56.95 -2.27 2.04
C ILE A 958 55.72 -2.74 2.83
N VAL A 959 55.55 -2.21 4.04
CA VAL A 959 54.33 -2.30 4.85
C VAL A 959 53.75 -0.90 4.94
N TYR A 960 52.49 -0.75 4.57
CA TYR A 960 51.70 0.48 4.53
C TYR A 960 50.85 0.62 5.78
N PHE A 961 50.48 1.85 6.11
CA PHE A 961 49.55 2.18 7.19
C PHE A 961 48.27 2.83 6.64
N ASN A 962 47.15 2.66 7.36
CA ASN A 962 45.90 3.37 7.07
C ASN A 962 46.01 4.90 7.25
N ARG A 963 46.97 5.38 8.05
CA ARG A 963 47.24 6.80 8.27
C ARG A 963 48.71 7.09 8.56
N THR A 964 49.12 8.33 8.35
CA THR A 964 50.45 8.84 8.73
C THR A 964 50.62 8.84 10.25
N ALA A 965 51.75 8.33 10.75
CA ALA A 965 52.08 8.29 12.18
C ALA A 965 53.58 8.39 12.46
N ASP A 966 53.93 8.87 13.66
CA ASP A 966 55.26 8.67 14.25
C ASP A 966 55.34 7.26 14.85
N VAL A 967 56.33 6.45 14.45
CA VAL A 967 56.38 5.03 14.86
C VAL A 967 57.79 4.55 15.27
N GLN A 968 57.79 3.62 16.23
CA GLN A 968 58.95 2.86 16.69
C GLN A 968 58.69 1.38 16.47
N VAL A 969 59.65 0.64 15.92
CA VAL A 969 59.56 -0.82 15.79
C VAL A 969 60.48 -1.49 16.79
N PHE A 970 59.96 -2.46 17.51
CA PHE A 970 60.69 -3.29 18.46
C PHE A 970 60.75 -4.74 17.97
N ASP A 971 61.87 -5.43 18.21
CA ASP A 971 61.94 -6.88 18.05
C ASP A 971 61.24 -7.62 19.20
N ILE A 972 61.14 -8.95 19.11
CA ILE A 972 60.51 -9.80 20.13
C ILE A 972 61.18 -9.73 21.52
N ASN A 973 62.42 -9.21 21.62
CA ASN A 973 63.12 -9.01 22.89
C ASN A 973 62.94 -7.59 23.44
N GLY A 974 62.09 -6.75 22.82
CA GLY A 974 61.85 -5.37 23.23
C GLY A 974 62.95 -4.39 22.81
N LYS A 975 63.86 -4.78 21.91
CA LYS A 975 64.89 -3.86 21.38
C LYS A 975 64.31 -3.04 20.24
N ASN A 976 64.41 -1.71 20.31
CA ASN A 976 64.06 -0.82 19.20
C ASN A 976 65.02 -1.05 18.01
N VAL A 977 64.47 -1.32 16.83
CA VAL A 977 65.19 -1.61 15.57
C VAL A 977 64.95 -0.57 14.47
N LEU A 978 63.90 0.25 14.59
CA LEU A 978 63.60 1.35 13.68
C LEU A 978 62.80 2.42 14.43
N THR A 979 63.07 3.69 14.15
CA THR A 979 62.20 4.80 14.56
C THR A 979 62.09 5.76 13.39
N THR A 980 60.87 6.16 13.02
CA THR A 980 60.59 7.06 11.91
C THR A 980 59.43 7.99 12.27
N LYS A 981 59.36 9.16 11.62
CA LYS A 981 58.39 10.22 11.89
C LYS A 981 57.57 10.55 10.66
N ASN A 982 56.30 10.91 10.86
CA ASN A 982 55.32 11.16 9.79
C ASN A 982 55.36 10.09 8.68
N ALA A 983 55.43 8.82 9.09
CA ALA A 983 55.51 7.70 8.17
C ALA A 983 54.11 7.16 7.86
N GLN A 984 53.82 6.91 6.59
CA GLN A 984 52.68 6.08 6.15
C GLN A 984 53.15 4.68 5.70
N THR A 985 54.47 4.40 5.76
CA THR A 985 55.05 3.10 5.41
C THR A 985 56.30 2.76 6.23
N ILE A 986 56.64 1.47 6.29
CA ILE A 986 57.95 0.93 6.73
C ILE A 986 58.50 0.01 5.62
N ASN A 987 59.77 0.14 5.29
CA ASN A 987 60.48 -0.87 4.50
C ASN A 987 61.03 -1.97 5.43
N THR A 988 60.64 -3.23 5.19
CA THR A 988 61.03 -4.40 6.00
C THR A 988 62.10 -5.29 5.35
N THR A 989 62.68 -4.90 4.21
CA THR A 989 63.70 -5.71 3.49
C THR A 989 64.96 -5.97 4.32
N GLN A 990 65.29 -5.07 5.26
CA GLN A 990 66.43 -5.22 6.16
C GLN A 990 66.10 -6.00 7.45
N PHE A 991 64.84 -6.41 7.66
CA PHE A 991 64.42 -7.09 8.88
C PHE A 991 64.61 -8.61 8.75
N SER A 992 64.93 -9.25 9.87
CA SER A 992 65.04 -10.71 9.93
C SER A 992 63.65 -11.34 9.95
N THR A 993 63.54 -12.60 9.52
CA THR A 993 62.30 -13.38 9.66
C THR A 993 61.93 -13.48 11.15
N GLY A 994 60.73 -13.05 11.54
CA GLY A 994 60.35 -12.96 12.95
C GLY A 994 59.11 -12.11 13.25
N ILE A 995 58.86 -11.90 14.54
CA ILE A 995 57.78 -11.05 15.06
C ILE A 995 58.38 -9.74 15.57
N TYR A 996 57.75 -8.64 15.19
CA TYR A 996 58.05 -7.28 15.59
C TYR A 996 56.80 -6.59 16.13
N PHE A 997 56.99 -5.53 16.92
CA PHE A 997 55.93 -4.69 17.45
C PHE A 997 56.14 -3.26 16.97
N VAL A 998 55.21 -2.76 16.13
CA VAL A 998 55.18 -1.36 15.70
C VAL A 998 54.34 -0.59 16.72
N LYS A 999 54.97 0.35 17.42
CA LYS A 999 54.35 1.24 18.40
C LYS A 999 54.26 2.66 17.83
N THR A 1000 53.09 3.29 17.90
CA THR A 1000 52.90 4.69 17.50
C THR A 1000 53.23 5.66 18.65
N SER A 1001 53.40 6.95 18.35
CA SER A 1001 53.63 8.00 19.36
C SER A 1001 52.44 8.19 20.32
N GLU A 1002 51.21 7.96 19.86
CA GLU A 1002 49.99 7.96 20.67
C GLU A 1002 49.86 6.69 21.54
N GLY A 1003 50.79 5.75 21.42
CA GLY A 1003 50.93 4.58 22.29
C GLY A 1003 50.42 3.26 21.73
N ILE A 1004 49.76 3.27 20.57
CA ILE A 1004 49.13 2.09 19.95
C ILE A 1004 50.21 1.08 19.54
N VAL A 1005 50.03 -0.21 19.87
CA VAL A 1005 50.97 -1.28 19.49
C VAL A 1005 50.30 -2.27 18.54
N LYS A 1006 50.93 -2.55 17.40
CA LYS A 1006 50.48 -3.55 16.41
C LYS A 1006 51.59 -4.57 16.12
N LYS A 1007 51.23 -5.85 16.11
CA LYS A 1007 52.11 -6.97 15.82
C LYS A 1007 52.36 -7.06 14.30
N MET A 1008 53.60 -6.92 13.88
CA MET A 1008 54.04 -7.13 12.50
C MET A 1008 54.84 -8.42 12.40
N ILE A 1009 54.57 -9.24 11.38
CA ILE A 1009 55.29 -10.47 11.09
C ILE A 1009 56.10 -10.26 9.80
N VAL A 1010 57.40 -10.55 9.83
CA VAL A 1010 58.26 -10.58 8.63
C VAL A 1010 58.57 -12.03 8.31
N LYS A 1011 58.31 -12.47 7.07
CA LYS A 1011 58.63 -13.81 6.56
C LYS A 1011 59.99 -13.80 5.86
#